data_AF-A0A8C1W4X3-F1
#
_entry.id   AF-A0A8C1W4X3-F1
#
_cell.length_a   1.000
_cell.length_b   1.000
_cell.length_c   1.000
_cell.angle_alpha   90.00
_cell.angle_beta   90.00
_cell.angle_gamma   90.00
#
_symmetry.space_group_name_H-M   'P 1'
#
loop_
_entity.id
_entity.type
_entity.pdbx_description
1 polymer ?
#
loop_
_entity_poly.entity_id
_entity_poly.type
_entity_poly.pdbx_seq_one_letter_code
_entity_poly.pdbx_strand_id
1 'polypeptide(L)'
;HVHHHANLSESSGMHNSISEILKEKALKSSRRSLPCLAQSQTHPQNLNHFLSVPLSPEPKTYSHSVKSFLFRSTTEITVLPKPKLNRIIVSYFLIKSNDFHFQGNNLEKPSGLMFRDGKKRIDYILVYKKSSPQVEKRCTFERNLRAEGLMLEKEPSLTNSDILFVKIHAPWDTLCKYAEQMNIRMPFRKKCYFTDWKKKNMGSRFQLKFRQLKSWLPRNPMKLDKEALPDLEESDCYTAPFSRARMHHFTINNRETFFSNSTRSRIVHHVLQRTKYEDGKSKMGINRLLGNSTYEAAFPPHEGSYKSRHPIKTHGAQNHRHLLYERWARWGIWYKYQPLDLIRRYFGEKIGLYFAWLGWYTGMLIPAALVGLFVFLYGLFTMDSSQVSSPYVKVFLKEICNCSSWTLSDSCVYAKVTYLFDNGGTVFFAIFMAIWATVFLEFWKRRRAELTYDWDLIDWEEEEEELQPFTDKLSRLMVSVSGIFFMISLVLTAVFAVVVFRLIAMEKFASFQWEFVKKNWQFATSGTGVCINFMIIMSLNVVYEKVAYLLTNLEHPRTESEWENSFALKMFLFQFVNLNSSTFYIAFFLGRFAGRPGDYNKLFNRWRMEECHPSGCLIDLCLQMGVIMVLKQIWNNFMELGYPLLQNWWSRRKMKRAGEQNKSKEQLPQWDRDWNLQPMNAHGLVDEYLEMVLQFGFTTIFVAAFPLAPLLALLNNIIEIRLDAYKFVTQWRRPMPARATDIGIWHGVLEGIGVVAVITNAFVIAITSDYIPRFVYAFKYGPCVDKGYRCLRGYLNNSLSVFNMGELKNGSYHPRYCRYRDYRAPPWSPEPYEFTLQFWHVLAARLAFIIVFEHLVFGIKTFIAHMIPDMPKDLSDRMRREKYLMQEMMYETELEHLQKERKKNGKRYHHEWP
;
A
#
# COMPACT_ATOMS: atom_id res chain seq x y z
N HIS A 1 -20.19 40.82 -59.55
CA HIS A 1 -21.46 41.48 -59.93
C HIS A 1 -22.42 41.39 -58.74
N VAL A 2 -23.18 42.47 -58.47
CA VAL A 2 -24.59 42.54 -57.99
C VAL A 2 -25.00 41.53 -56.87
N HIS A 3 -25.23 41.91 -55.60
CA HIS A 3 -26.43 42.57 -55.00
C HIS A 3 -27.76 41.78 -55.19
N HIS A 4 -28.79 41.79 -54.33
CA HIS A 4 -29.08 42.36 -52.98
C HIS A 4 -29.63 41.21 -52.08
N HIS A 5 -30.33 41.28 -50.92
CA HIS A 5 -31.06 42.26 -50.07
C HIS A 5 -30.64 42.05 -48.57
N ALA A 6 -30.97 42.84 -47.53
CA ALA A 6 -32.17 43.55 -47.03
C ALA A 6 -33.21 42.62 -46.32
N ASN A 7 -33.81 42.98 -45.16
CA ASN A 7 -34.13 44.32 -44.64
C ASN A 7 -33.84 44.55 -43.13
N LEU A 8 -34.26 45.71 -42.58
CA LEU A 8 -33.82 46.34 -41.30
C LEU A 8 -34.97 46.62 -40.28
N SER A 9 -34.60 47.17 -39.10
CA SER A 9 -35.44 47.81 -38.04
C SER A 9 -36.22 46.87 -37.07
N GLU A 10 -36.42 47.18 -35.77
CA GLU A 10 -35.83 48.25 -34.90
C GLU A 10 -35.91 47.97 -33.37
N SER A 11 -34.99 48.60 -32.62
CA SER A 11 -35.11 49.23 -31.27
C SER A 11 -35.51 48.50 -29.96
N SER A 12 -34.68 48.77 -28.93
CA SER A 12 -34.98 48.91 -27.48
C SER A 12 -34.96 47.67 -26.52
N GLY A 13 -34.44 47.89 -25.30
CA GLY A 13 -34.47 46.94 -24.17
C GLY A 13 -33.13 46.75 -23.43
N MET A 14 -32.86 47.54 -22.38
CA MET A 14 -31.70 47.32 -21.49
C MET A 14 -32.02 46.32 -20.37
N HIS A 15 -31.09 45.40 -20.07
CA HIS A 15 -30.50 45.14 -18.73
C HIS A 15 -29.68 43.84 -18.75
N ASN A 16 -28.38 43.92 -18.44
CA ASN A 16 -27.52 42.76 -18.16
C ASN A 16 -26.40 43.16 -17.19
N SER A 17 -26.23 42.41 -16.10
CA SER A 17 -25.33 42.77 -14.99
C SER A 17 -24.24 41.72 -14.77
N ILE A 18 -23.01 42.09 -15.14
CA ILE A 18 -21.72 41.80 -14.49
C ILE A 18 -21.66 40.52 -13.61
N SER A 19 -21.05 39.43 -14.11
CA SER A 19 -20.19 38.53 -13.30
C SER A 19 -19.45 37.40 -14.05
N GLU A 20 -18.76 37.64 -15.19
CA GLU A 20 -17.90 36.58 -15.78
C GLU A 20 -16.60 37.06 -16.48
N ILE A 21 -15.76 37.81 -15.77
CA ILE A 21 -14.36 38.04 -16.16
C ILE A 21 -13.44 37.82 -14.96
N LEU A 22 -12.76 36.67 -14.91
CA LEU A 22 -11.39 36.44 -14.39
C LEU A 22 -11.05 34.94 -14.35
N LYS A 23 -10.62 34.40 -15.50
CA LYS A 23 -9.87 33.13 -15.60
C LYS A 23 -8.62 33.39 -16.43
N GLU A 24 -7.58 33.92 -15.80
CA GLU A 24 -6.28 34.07 -16.46
C GLU A 24 -5.70 32.71 -16.85
N LYS A 25 -5.24 32.61 -18.10
CA LYS A 25 -4.39 31.50 -18.55
C LYS A 25 -2.94 31.86 -18.24
N ALA A 26 -2.25 31.00 -17.49
CA ALA A 26 -0.81 31.18 -17.28
C ALA A 26 -0.06 31.09 -18.63
N LEU A 27 0.63 32.15 -19.04
CA LEU A 27 1.47 32.13 -20.24
C LEU A 27 2.74 31.30 -20.00
N LYS A 28 3.05 30.40 -20.95
CA LYS A 28 4.37 29.76 -21.04
C LYS A 28 5.38 30.77 -21.60
N SER A 29 6.46 31.05 -20.88
CA SER A 29 7.58 31.86 -21.40
C SER A 29 8.40 31.06 -22.41
N SER A 30 8.28 31.38 -23.69
CA SER A 30 9.11 30.80 -24.75
C SER A 30 10.55 31.31 -24.67
N ARG A 31 11.53 30.40 -24.74
CA ARG A 31 12.96 30.78 -24.87
C ARG A 31 13.33 30.96 -26.34
N ARG A 32 13.63 32.20 -26.74
CA ARG A 32 14.52 32.53 -27.87
C ARG A 32 15.74 33.31 -27.35
N SER A 33 16.73 33.51 -28.21
CA SER A 33 18.14 33.47 -27.84
C SER A 33 18.97 34.67 -28.31
N LEU A 34 20.05 34.95 -27.56
CA LEU A 34 21.24 35.74 -27.95
C LEU A 34 21.01 37.27 -28.14
N PRO A 35 22.09 38.09 -28.22
CA PRO A 35 23.36 38.03 -27.48
C PRO A 35 23.79 39.41 -26.90
N CYS A 36 24.85 39.46 -26.08
CA CYS A 36 25.83 40.56 -26.13
C CYS A 36 27.15 40.19 -25.42
N LEU A 37 28.29 40.72 -25.89
CA LEU A 37 29.60 40.61 -25.23
C LEU A 37 29.94 41.91 -24.47
N ALA A 38 30.75 41.77 -23.42
CA ALA A 38 31.79 42.73 -23.07
C ALA A 38 32.93 41.99 -22.35
N GLN A 39 34.18 42.18 -22.79
CA GLN A 39 35.37 41.74 -22.08
C GLN A 39 36.01 42.95 -21.38
N SER A 40 36.57 42.73 -20.19
CA SER A 40 37.60 43.62 -19.63
C SER A 40 38.55 42.80 -18.76
N GLN A 41 39.81 42.68 -19.19
CA GLN A 41 40.89 42.11 -18.39
C GLN A 41 41.48 43.20 -17.48
N THR A 42 41.66 42.92 -16.19
CA THR A 42 42.67 43.60 -15.35
C THR A 42 43.20 42.64 -14.30
N HIS A 43 44.52 42.42 -14.28
CA HIS A 43 45.23 41.95 -13.10
C HIS A 43 45.24 43.06 -12.02
N PRO A 44 45.56 42.72 -10.77
CA PRO A 44 46.85 43.21 -10.27
C PRO A 44 47.71 42.10 -9.64
N GLN A 45 48.89 42.50 -9.15
CA GLN A 45 49.93 41.65 -8.56
C GLN A 45 50.06 41.88 -7.05
N ASN A 46 50.96 41.12 -6.42
CA ASN A 46 51.34 41.12 -5.00
C ASN A 46 51.45 42.50 -4.34
N LEU A 47 51.13 42.54 -3.03
CA LEU A 47 51.92 43.32 -2.08
C LEU A 47 51.97 42.63 -0.70
N ASN A 48 53.17 42.32 -0.23
CA ASN A 48 53.43 41.92 1.16
C ASN A 48 54.02 43.13 1.90
N HIS A 49 53.63 43.38 3.16
CA HIS A 49 54.57 43.44 4.31
C HIS A 49 53.93 43.84 5.65
N PHE A 50 54.60 43.42 6.75
CA PHE A 50 54.61 44.01 8.10
C PHE A 50 53.31 44.01 8.95
N LEU A 51 53.33 43.80 10.28
CA LEU A 51 54.35 43.23 11.20
C LEU A 51 53.72 42.82 12.55
N SER A 52 54.49 42.05 13.32
CA SER A 52 54.54 41.96 14.80
C SER A 52 53.60 40.98 15.53
N VAL A 53 54.15 40.49 16.65
CA VAL A 53 53.61 39.49 17.60
C VAL A 53 53.96 40.01 19.00
N PRO A 54 53.17 39.72 20.05
CA PRO A 54 53.82 39.08 21.20
C PRO A 54 52.96 38.04 21.96
N LEU A 55 53.56 36.86 22.12
CA LEU A 55 53.65 36.02 23.34
C LEU A 55 52.40 35.49 24.08
N SER A 56 52.63 34.33 24.73
CA SER A 56 51.70 33.57 25.59
C SER A 56 51.74 34.09 27.04
N PRO A 57 50.84 33.61 27.92
CA PRO A 57 51.32 32.56 28.83
C PRO A 57 50.34 31.40 29.10
N GLU A 58 50.90 30.20 29.32
CA GLU A 58 50.22 29.11 30.04
C GLU A 58 50.13 29.42 31.55
N PRO A 59 49.34 28.66 32.35
CA PRO A 59 50.05 27.68 33.18
C PRO A 59 49.33 26.35 33.52
N LYS A 60 50.11 25.26 33.41
CA LYS A 60 50.30 24.17 34.40
C LYS A 60 49.16 23.18 34.75
N THR A 61 49.51 21.90 34.58
CA THR A 61 48.94 20.72 35.28
C THR A 61 49.48 20.55 36.71
N TYR A 62 48.73 19.90 37.60
CA TYR A 62 49.23 19.21 38.81
C TYR A 62 48.39 17.96 39.13
N SER A 63 48.89 17.11 40.03
CA SER A 63 48.44 15.72 40.28
C SER A 63 48.16 15.42 41.77
N HIS A 64 47.79 14.16 42.09
CA HIS A 64 47.55 13.57 43.43
C HIS A 64 46.18 13.88 44.09
N SER A 65 45.61 13.01 44.94
CA SER A 65 45.80 11.55 45.11
C SER A 65 44.61 10.91 45.89
N VAL A 66 44.64 9.58 45.98
CA VAL A 66 43.68 8.69 46.68
C VAL A 66 43.53 9.01 48.18
N LYS A 67 42.28 9.00 48.68
CA LYS A 67 41.91 8.29 49.92
C LYS A 67 40.41 7.97 50.00
N SER A 68 40.11 6.88 50.69
CA SER A 68 38.78 6.33 50.94
C SER A 68 38.28 6.67 52.34
N PHE A 69 36.96 6.65 52.55
CA PHE A 69 36.35 6.35 53.84
C PHE A 69 35.01 5.63 53.64
N LEU A 70 34.66 4.71 54.55
CA LEU A 70 33.38 3.99 54.55
C LEU A 70 32.35 4.72 55.41
N PHE A 71 31.06 4.43 55.18
CA PHE A 71 30.17 4.06 56.29
C PHE A 71 29.12 3.02 55.85
N ARG A 72 28.43 2.40 56.82
CA ARG A 72 27.73 1.11 56.68
C ARG A 72 26.49 1.03 57.57
N SER A 73 25.32 0.77 56.97
CA SER A 73 24.12 0.19 57.60
C SER A 73 23.17 -0.29 56.50
N THR A 74 22.69 -1.54 56.37
CA THR A 74 22.04 -2.50 57.30
C THR A 74 20.68 -2.06 57.84
N THR A 75 19.61 -2.60 57.24
CA THR A 75 18.35 -3.00 57.90
C THR A 75 17.63 -4.05 57.02
N GLU A 76 16.66 -4.77 57.58
CA GLU A 76 16.28 -6.11 57.14
C GLU A 76 14.87 -6.24 56.53
N ILE A 77 14.72 -7.31 55.74
CA ILE A 77 13.60 -8.28 55.71
C ILE A 77 12.15 -7.75 55.82
N THR A 78 11.34 -8.07 54.80
CA THR A 78 10.06 -8.77 55.02
C THR A 78 9.64 -9.58 53.79
N VAL A 79 9.02 -10.74 54.04
CA VAL A 79 8.58 -11.73 53.04
C VAL A 79 7.15 -12.16 53.40
N LEU A 80 6.27 -12.40 52.42
CA LEU A 80 5.06 -13.27 52.45
C LEU A 80 4.46 -13.35 50.99
N PRO A 81 3.49 -14.23 50.64
CA PRO A 81 3.70 -15.12 49.49
C PRO A 81 2.59 -15.11 48.39
N LYS A 82 2.74 -16.02 47.41
CA LYS A 82 1.82 -16.29 46.28
C LYS A 82 0.61 -17.16 46.72
N PRO A 83 -0.49 -17.16 45.93
CA PRO A 83 -0.69 -18.25 44.95
C PRO A 83 -1.02 -17.71 43.53
N LYS A 84 -0.59 -18.32 42.40
CA LYS A 84 -0.76 -19.69 41.87
C LYS A 84 -2.15 -19.99 41.25
N LEU A 85 -2.42 -19.40 40.08
CA LEU A 85 -3.29 -19.92 38.99
C LEU A 85 -2.98 -19.11 37.71
N ASN A 86 -3.01 -19.60 36.46
CA ASN A 86 -3.00 -20.98 35.94
C ASN A 86 -1.96 -21.07 34.79
N ARG A 87 -1.65 -22.26 34.24
CA ARG A 87 -0.68 -22.42 33.13
C ARG A 87 -0.89 -23.70 32.29
N ILE A 88 -1.62 -23.60 31.17
CA ILE A 88 -1.68 -24.65 30.12
C ILE A 88 -1.66 -23.95 28.73
N ILE A 89 -1.15 -24.63 27.70
CA ILE A 89 -1.14 -24.26 26.26
C ILE A 89 -0.28 -23.04 25.83
N VAL A 90 1.01 -22.98 26.21
CA VAL A 90 2.10 -22.47 25.32
C VAL A 90 3.41 -23.21 25.64
N SER A 91 3.57 -24.46 25.15
CA SER A 91 4.71 -25.31 25.52
C SER A 91 5.31 -26.12 24.35
N TYR A 92 5.42 -25.55 23.14
CA TYR A 92 6.15 -26.19 22.03
C TYR A 92 7.03 -25.28 21.16
N PHE A 93 7.18 -23.99 21.50
CA PHE A 93 7.96 -23.03 20.70
C PHE A 93 8.95 -22.17 21.51
N LEU A 94 9.53 -22.74 22.57
CA LEU A 94 10.61 -22.13 23.36
C LEU A 94 11.76 -23.12 23.59
N ILE A 95 12.65 -23.24 22.59
CA ILE A 95 13.93 -23.96 22.73
C ILE A 95 15.07 -23.00 22.38
N LYS A 96 16.01 -22.86 23.32
CA LYS A 96 17.29 -22.12 23.22
C LYS A 96 17.21 -20.64 22.80
N SER A 97 16.91 -19.80 23.79
CA SER A 97 17.41 -18.43 23.88
C SER A 97 18.38 -18.26 25.07
N ASN A 98 19.38 -19.14 25.17
CA ASN A 98 20.55 -18.94 26.03
C ASN A 98 21.67 -18.33 25.19
N ASP A 99 21.81 -17.01 25.23
CA ASP A 99 22.94 -16.29 24.61
C ASP A 99 23.55 -15.31 25.63
N PHE A 100 24.62 -15.79 26.28
CA PHE A 100 25.68 -15.07 26.99
C PHE A 100 25.37 -13.77 27.78
N HIS A 101 25.42 -13.91 29.11
CA HIS A 101 26.08 -12.89 29.94
C HIS A 101 27.53 -12.71 29.46
N PHE A 102 27.98 -11.45 29.30
CA PHE A 102 29.40 -11.14 29.20
C PHE A 102 29.67 -9.76 29.84
N GLN A 103 30.34 -9.76 31.00
CA GLN A 103 30.89 -8.53 31.57
C GLN A 103 32.13 -8.11 30.77
N GLY A 104 32.35 -6.81 30.64
CA GLY A 104 33.47 -6.26 29.90
C GLY A 104 33.38 -4.74 29.80
N ASN A 105 33.98 -4.05 30.77
CA ASN A 105 34.16 -2.62 30.71
C ASN A 105 35.19 -2.31 29.61
N ASN A 106 34.75 -1.64 28.55
CA ASN A 106 35.59 -0.95 27.58
C ASN A 106 34.81 0.28 27.12
N LEU A 107 35.49 1.42 26.99
CA LEU A 107 34.84 2.65 26.50
C LEU A 107 34.26 2.40 25.11
N GLU A 108 33.02 2.84 24.89
CA GLU A 108 32.37 2.69 23.60
C GLU A 108 33.07 3.57 22.56
N LYS A 109 33.91 2.96 21.69
CA LYS A 109 34.28 3.59 20.41
C LYS A 109 32.96 3.99 19.72
N PRO A 110 32.81 5.24 19.24
CA PRO A 110 31.54 5.70 18.67
C PRO A 110 31.11 4.76 17.55
N SER A 111 29.84 4.36 17.58
CA SER A 111 29.26 3.40 16.63
C SER A 111 29.65 3.79 15.20
N GLY A 112 30.23 2.85 14.44
CA GLY A 112 30.93 3.10 13.17
C GLY A 112 30.10 3.79 12.08
N LEU A 113 29.90 5.08 12.25
CA LEU A 113 29.13 6.03 11.44
C LEU A 113 29.97 7.27 11.12
N MET A 114 31.21 7.31 11.60
CA MET A 114 32.21 8.35 11.36
C MET A 114 33.38 7.75 10.58
N PHE A 115 34.15 8.64 9.94
CA PHE A 115 35.47 8.38 9.37
C PHE A 115 36.47 8.08 10.50
N ARG A 116 37.70 7.66 10.14
CA ARG A 116 38.78 7.35 11.10
C ARG A 116 39.16 8.51 12.02
N ASP A 117 38.88 9.74 11.61
CA ASP A 117 39.11 10.95 12.40
C ASP A 117 38.08 11.21 13.51
N GLY A 118 36.99 10.44 13.56
CA GLY A 118 35.89 10.62 14.52
C GLY A 118 35.06 11.90 14.32
N LYS A 119 35.35 12.71 13.31
CA LYS A 119 34.74 14.03 13.05
C LYS A 119 33.84 14.04 11.82
N LYS A 120 34.19 13.33 10.74
CA LYS A 120 33.37 13.29 9.52
C LYS A 120 32.34 12.15 9.56
N ARG A 121 31.06 12.49 9.55
CA ARG A 121 29.93 11.54 9.46
C ARG A 121 29.79 10.89 8.08
N ILE A 122 29.46 9.60 8.03
CA ILE A 122 29.20 8.85 6.78
C ILE A 122 27.75 9.13 6.33
N ASP A 123 27.59 9.81 5.20
CA ASP A 123 26.28 10.08 4.60
C ASP A 123 25.87 9.04 3.54
N TYR A 124 26.84 8.34 2.95
CA TYR A 124 26.63 7.33 1.90
C TYR A 124 27.78 6.31 1.83
N ILE A 125 27.52 5.10 1.31
CA ILE A 125 28.49 4.02 1.12
C ILE A 125 28.42 3.50 -0.33
N LEU A 126 29.58 3.31 -0.97
CA LEU A 126 29.73 2.52 -2.19
C LEU A 126 30.53 1.23 -1.89
N VAL A 127 30.22 0.15 -2.60
CA VAL A 127 30.88 -1.16 -2.45
C VAL A 127 31.43 -1.62 -3.79
N TYR A 128 32.68 -2.09 -3.86
CA TYR A 128 33.25 -2.71 -5.05
C TYR A 128 34.18 -3.88 -4.72
N LYS A 129 34.33 -4.82 -5.66
CA LYS A 129 35.35 -5.88 -5.61
C LYS A 129 36.68 -5.38 -6.16
N LYS A 130 37.79 -5.66 -5.49
CA LYS A 130 39.16 -5.35 -5.97
C LYS A 130 39.46 -6.08 -7.28
N SER A 131 38.92 -7.29 -7.44
CA SER A 131 38.95 -8.10 -8.65
C SER A 131 38.22 -7.50 -9.87
N SER A 132 37.39 -6.45 -9.71
CA SER A 132 36.65 -5.84 -10.83
C SER A 132 37.58 -5.05 -11.77
N PRO A 133 37.68 -5.42 -13.07
CA PRO A 133 38.67 -4.90 -14.02
C PRO A 133 38.44 -3.45 -14.43
N GLN A 134 37.28 -2.87 -14.15
CA GLN A 134 36.91 -1.49 -14.52
C GLN A 134 37.53 -0.45 -13.56
N VAL A 135 38.83 -0.60 -13.25
CA VAL A 135 39.57 0.21 -12.27
C VAL A 135 39.62 1.68 -12.69
N GLU A 136 39.90 1.94 -13.97
CA GLU A 136 40.06 3.30 -14.51
C GLU A 136 38.79 4.14 -14.38
N LYS A 137 37.65 3.65 -14.90
CA LYS A 137 36.35 4.33 -14.83
C LYS A 137 35.95 4.66 -13.39
N ARG A 138 36.25 3.75 -12.45
CA ARG A 138 36.05 3.94 -11.01
C ARG A 138 36.96 5.03 -10.44
N CYS A 139 38.24 5.04 -10.79
CA CYS A 139 39.19 6.08 -10.37
C CYS A 139 38.79 7.46 -10.91
N THR A 140 38.38 7.56 -12.18
CA THR A 140 37.88 8.81 -12.79
C THR A 140 36.61 9.30 -12.11
N PHE A 141 35.63 8.43 -11.86
CA PHE A 141 34.42 8.76 -11.12
C PHE A 141 34.73 9.27 -9.71
N GLU A 142 35.59 8.59 -8.95
CA GLU A 142 36.00 9.06 -7.62
C GLU A 142 36.78 10.37 -7.64
N ARG A 143 37.61 10.61 -8.65
CA ARG A 143 38.30 11.90 -8.83
C ARG A 143 37.27 13.01 -9.04
N ASN A 144 36.26 12.76 -9.87
CA ASN A 144 35.21 13.72 -10.18
C ASN A 144 34.28 13.97 -8.96
N LEU A 145 33.99 12.95 -8.14
CA LEU A 145 33.29 13.12 -6.86
C LEU A 145 34.06 14.03 -5.88
N ARG A 146 35.39 13.91 -5.82
CA ARG A 146 36.23 14.84 -5.01
C ARG A 146 36.23 16.25 -5.59
N ALA A 147 36.23 16.40 -6.92
CA ALA A 147 36.12 17.71 -7.58
C ALA A 147 34.78 18.40 -7.32
N GLU A 148 33.69 17.63 -7.17
CA GLU A 148 32.37 18.13 -6.74
C GLU A 148 32.27 18.42 -5.23
N GLY A 149 33.36 18.27 -4.48
CA GLY A 149 33.44 18.63 -3.06
C GLY A 149 32.92 17.56 -2.11
N LEU A 150 32.88 16.28 -2.51
CA LEU A 150 32.63 15.15 -1.61
C LEU A 150 33.93 14.57 -1.05
N MET A 151 33.93 14.22 0.24
CA MET A 151 35.07 13.59 0.91
C MET A 151 34.91 12.07 0.91
N LEU A 152 35.97 11.35 0.50
CA LEU A 152 35.96 9.89 0.31
C LEU A 152 37.02 9.21 1.19
N GLU A 153 36.63 8.24 2.01
CA GLU A 153 37.53 7.35 2.77
C GLU A 153 37.34 5.89 2.30
N LYS A 154 38.44 5.13 2.17
CA LYS A 154 38.41 3.73 1.69
C LYS A 154 38.82 2.75 2.79
N GLU A 155 38.07 1.67 2.94
CA GLU A 155 38.42 0.57 3.85
C GLU A 155 38.10 -0.81 3.27
N PRO A 156 38.93 -1.84 3.51
CA PRO A 156 38.56 -3.23 3.23
C PRO A 156 37.46 -3.72 4.18
N SER A 157 36.65 -4.67 3.74
CA SER A 157 35.84 -5.46 4.67
C SER A 157 36.73 -6.30 5.59
N LEU A 158 36.28 -6.50 6.83
CA LEU A 158 36.93 -7.40 7.79
C LEU A 158 36.67 -8.89 7.48
N THR A 159 35.76 -9.19 6.54
CA THR A 159 35.20 -10.55 6.34
C THR A 159 35.37 -11.10 4.93
N ASN A 160 35.59 -10.24 3.93
CA ASN A 160 36.04 -10.64 2.60
C ASN A 160 37.11 -9.66 2.10
N SER A 161 38.32 -10.14 1.90
CA SER A 161 39.47 -9.33 1.48
C SER A 161 39.36 -8.76 0.07
N ASP A 162 38.48 -9.30 -0.79
CA ASP A 162 38.18 -8.72 -2.12
C ASP A 162 37.23 -7.51 -2.03
N ILE A 163 36.42 -7.39 -0.98
CA ILE A 163 35.45 -6.29 -0.86
C ILE A 163 36.10 -5.04 -0.29
N LEU A 164 35.91 -3.91 -0.98
CA LEU A 164 36.27 -2.58 -0.51
C LEU A 164 35.01 -1.69 -0.35
N PHE A 165 34.94 -1.01 0.77
CA PHE A 165 33.96 0.02 1.07
C PHE A 165 34.55 1.41 0.79
N VAL A 166 33.77 2.28 0.16
CA VAL A 166 34.06 3.72 0.05
C VAL A 166 33.01 4.47 0.85
N LYS A 167 33.43 5.11 1.94
CA LYS A 167 32.60 6.01 2.76
C LYS A 167 32.58 7.38 2.12
N ILE A 168 31.40 8.00 2.05
CA ILE A 168 31.22 9.36 1.53
C ILE A 168 30.72 10.28 2.65
N HIS A 169 31.34 11.46 2.75
CA HIS A 169 30.90 12.56 3.60
C HIS A 169 30.68 13.82 2.75
N ALA A 170 29.56 14.51 2.97
CA ALA A 170 29.31 15.83 2.39
C ALA A 170 29.59 16.94 3.40
N PRO A 171 30.56 17.84 3.14
CA PRO A 171 30.80 19.02 3.98
C PRO A 171 29.67 20.05 3.82
N TRP A 172 29.58 20.99 4.76
CA TRP A 172 28.50 21.97 4.85
C TRP A 172 28.30 22.79 3.57
N ASP A 173 29.37 23.26 2.94
CA ASP A 173 29.27 24.12 1.74
C ASP A 173 28.78 23.36 0.50
N THR A 174 29.20 22.09 0.34
CA THR A 174 28.69 21.19 -0.70
C THR A 174 27.20 20.91 -0.49
N LEU A 175 26.78 20.67 0.76
CA LEU A 175 25.35 20.53 1.09
C LEU A 175 24.57 21.80 0.78
N CYS A 176 25.10 22.97 1.11
CA CYS A 176 24.44 24.24 0.81
C CYS A 176 24.34 24.54 -0.69
N LYS A 177 25.40 24.23 -1.48
CA LYS A 177 25.39 24.30 -2.95
C LYS A 177 24.25 23.46 -3.53
N TYR A 178 24.22 22.18 -3.16
CA TYR A 178 23.26 21.24 -3.74
C TYR A 178 21.84 21.38 -3.17
N ALA A 179 21.66 21.82 -1.92
CA ALA A 179 20.34 22.09 -1.36
C ALA A 179 19.63 23.29 -2.04
N GLU A 180 20.40 24.30 -2.46
CA GLU A 180 19.91 25.42 -3.27
C GLU A 180 19.56 24.97 -4.70
N GLN A 181 20.42 24.17 -5.34
CA GLN A 181 20.14 23.58 -6.67
C GLN A 181 18.91 22.64 -6.68
N MET A 182 18.68 21.90 -5.59
CA MET A 182 17.54 20.97 -5.44
C MET A 182 16.28 21.64 -4.83
N ASN A 183 16.26 22.97 -4.70
CA ASN A 183 15.15 23.74 -4.11
C ASN A 183 14.61 23.16 -2.78
N ILE A 184 15.50 22.75 -1.87
CA ILE A 184 15.10 22.07 -0.64
C ILE A 184 14.43 23.09 0.31
N ARG A 185 13.12 22.96 0.52
CA ARG A 185 12.37 23.72 1.52
C ARG A 185 12.93 23.48 2.93
N MET A 186 13.19 24.56 3.68
CA MET A 186 13.73 24.56 5.05
C MET A 186 12.99 25.60 5.93
N PRO A 187 12.92 25.41 7.26
CA PRO A 187 12.13 26.26 8.17
C PRO A 187 12.69 27.69 8.37
N PHE A 188 11.75 28.66 8.43
CA PHE A 188 12.00 30.10 8.43
C PHE A 188 11.82 30.76 9.82
N ARG A 189 12.49 31.89 10.09
CA ARG A 189 12.59 32.52 11.43
C ARG A 189 11.39 33.38 11.90
N LYS A 190 10.43 33.77 11.04
CA LYS A 190 9.28 34.62 11.41
C LYS A 190 8.31 33.81 12.31
N LYS A 191 8.24 34.12 13.62
CA LYS A 191 7.45 33.38 14.63
C LYS A 191 5.95 33.34 14.26
N CYS A 192 5.31 32.16 14.39
CA CYS A 192 3.87 32.03 14.20
C CYS A 192 3.06 32.53 15.41
N TYR A 193 2.37 33.66 15.22
CA TYR A 193 1.42 34.21 16.21
C TYR A 193 0.03 33.53 16.20
N PHE A 194 -0.26 32.64 15.24
CA PHE A 194 -1.64 32.23 14.95
C PHE A 194 -2.10 30.90 15.60
N THR A 195 -1.20 29.96 15.86
CA THR A 195 -1.58 28.63 16.41
C THR A 195 -2.09 28.70 17.84
N ASP A 196 -1.72 29.74 18.59
CA ASP A 196 -2.26 30.03 19.93
C ASP A 196 -3.61 30.80 19.88
N TRP A 197 -3.81 31.69 18.90
CA TRP A 197 -5.05 32.47 18.77
C TRP A 197 -6.27 31.61 18.41
N LYS A 198 -6.15 30.71 17.41
CA LYS A 198 -7.26 29.80 17.03
C LYS A 198 -7.56 28.77 18.14
N LYS A 199 -6.58 28.48 19.01
CA LYS A 199 -6.71 27.67 20.24
C LYS A 199 -7.52 28.37 21.33
N LYS A 200 -7.36 29.70 21.50
CA LYS A 200 -8.05 30.50 22.51
C LYS A 200 -9.46 30.93 22.07
N ASN A 201 -9.65 31.32 20.82
CA ASN A 201 -10.90 31.97 20.38
C ASN A 201 -11.99 31.06 19.79
N MET A 202 -11.72 29.80 19.44
CA MET A 202 -12.80 28.83 19.12
C MET A 202 -13.44 28.24 20.39
N GLY A 203 -14.08 29.12 21.17
CA GLY A 203 -14.86 28.80 22.37
C GLY A 203 -16.36 28.63 22.13
N SER A 204 -16.79 28.19 20.93
CA SER A 204 -18.21 28.12 20.58
C SER A 204 -18.99 27.09 21.42
N ARG A 205 -20.16 27.47 21.94
CA ARG A 205 -21.08 26.60 22.70
C ARG A 205 -21.45 25.31 21.94
N PHE A 206 -21.43 25.32 20.61
CA PHE A 206 -21.69 24.13 19.78
C PHE A 206 -20.55 23.09 19.87
N GLN A 207 -19.29 23.56 19.86
CA GLN A 207 -18.12 22.70 20.07
C GLN A 207 -18.05 22.15 21.50
N LEU A 208 -18.59 22.84 22.49
CA LEU A 208 -18.66 22.34 23.88
C LEU A 208 -19.56 21.09 24.00
N LYS A 209 -20.74 21.06 23.38
CA LYS A 209 -21.57 19.83 23.32
C LYS A 209 -20.85 18.69 22.58
N PHE A 210 -20.23 18.98 21.44
CA PHE A 210 -19.43 17.98 20.71
C PHE A 210 -18.20 17.49 21.50
N ARG A 211 -17.62 18.34 22.36
CA ARG A 211 -16.52 18.01 23.26
C ARG A 211 -16.95 17.18 24.47
N GLN A 212 -18.19 17.33 24.95
CA GLN A 212 -18.78 16.42 25.94
C GLN A 212 -19.01 15.02 25.33
N LEU A 213 -19.56 14.94 24.11
CA LEU A 213 -19.68 13.67 23.38
C LEU A 213 -18.30 13.02 23.12
N LYS A 214 -17.31 13.84 22.73
CA LYS A 214 -15.90 13.44 22.57
C LYS A 214 -15.15 13.24 23.91
N SER A 215 -15.83 13.38 25.05
CA SER A 215 -15.34 12.99 26.38
C SER A 215 -15.95 11.67 26.85
N TRP A 216 -16.98 11.17 26.16
CA TRP A 216 -17.49 9.80 26.33
C TRP A 216 -16.68 8.80 25.47
N LEU A 217 -16.16 9.25 24.33
CA LEU A 217 -14.98 8.60 23.74
C LEU A 217 -13.75 8.85 24.63
N PRO A 218 -12.85 7.86 24.82
CA PRO A 218 -11.65 8.05 25.62
C PRO A 218 -10.72 9.11 25.02
N ARG A 219 -10.08 9.94 25.86
CA ARG A 219 -8.98 10.83 25.48
C ARG A 219 -7.96 10.04 24.67
N ASN A 220 -7.84 10.27 23.35
CA ASN A 220 -7.04 9.46 22.42
C ASN A 220 -5.69 9.00 23.03
N PRO A 221 -5.56 7.74 23.51
CA PRO A 221 -4.38 7.24 24.24
C PRO A 221 -3.23 6.87 23.27
N MET A 222 -3.13 7.67 22.20
CA MET A 222 -2.82 7.18 20.87
C MET A 222 -2.33 8.30 19.94
N LYS A 223 -2.54 9.58 20.28
CA LYS A 223 -1.82 10.68 19.62
C LYS A 223 -0.32 10.55 19.93
N LEU A 224 0.56 10.81 18.96
CA LEU A 224 2.00 10.78 19.23
C LEU A 224 2.34 11.84 20.28
N ASP A 225 3.03 11.37 21.33
CA ASP A 225 3.37 12.16 22.49
C ASP A 225 4.58 13.06 22.17
N LYS A 226 4.32 14.35 21.86
CA LYS A 226 5.36 15.29 21.39
C LYS A 226 6.46 15.52 22.44
N GLU A 227 6.10 15.49 23.72
CA GLU A 227 7.03 15.58 24.87
C GLU A 227 8.12 14.50 24.81
N ALA A 228 7.83 13.37 24.14
CA ALA A 228 8.74 12.24 24.02
C ALA A 228 9.60 12.26 22.73
N LEU A 229 9.68 13.39 21.99
CA LEU A 229 10.64 13.70 20.92
C LEU A 229 10.91 15.23 20.82
N PRO A 230 11.76 15.85 21.68
CA PRO A 230 12.07 17.28 21.57
C PRO A 230 12.75 17.65 20.23
N ASP A 231 13.62 16.80 19.68
CA ASP A 231 14.26 17.05 18.37
C ASP A 231 13.28 16.99 17.18
N LEU A 232 12.03 16.57 17.41
CA LEU A 232 10.92 16.52 16.45
C LEU A 232 9.77 17.43 16.90
N GLU A 233 10.05 18.37 17.81
CA GLU A 233 9.29 19.61 17.90
C GLU A 233 9.59 20.45 16.66
N GLU A 234 8.95 20.09 15.56
CA GLU A 234 8.71 21.00 14.43
C GLU A 234 8.04 22.24 15.00
N SER A 235 8.81 23.30 15.18
CA SER A 235 8.30 24.65 15.40
C SER A 235 7.33 24.95 14.28
N ASP A 236 6.09 25.38 14.61
CA ASP A 236 5.04 25.74 13.65
C ASP A 236 5.49 26.93 12.78
N CYS A 237 6.40 26.71 11.83
CA CYS A 237 7.12 27.74 11.08
C CYS A 237 7.03 27.41 9.59
N TYR A 238 6.66 28.41 8.78
CA TYR A 238 6.61 28.26 7.34
C TYR A 238 7.97 27.85 6.77
N THR A 239 7.96 27.01 5.74
CA THR A 239 9.16 26.59 5.02
C THR A 239 9.33 27.41 3.74
N ALA A 240 10.58 27.58 3.31
CA ALA A 240 10.91 28.26 2.07
C ALA A 240 12.08 27.55 1.36
N PRO A 241 12.18 27.58 0.03
CA PRO A 241 13.31 26.98 -0.69
C PRO A 241 14.63 27.58 -0.20
N PHE A 242 15.55 26.72 0.25
CA PHE A 242 16.83 27.13 0.82
C PHE A 242 17.68 27.88 -0.20
N SER A 243 18.24 29.02 0.23
CA SER A 243 19.17 29.79 -0.58
C SER A 243 20.33 30.31 0.26
N ARG A 244 21.55 30.21 -0.30
CA ARG A 244 22.80 30.59 0.37
C ARG A 244 22.87 32.09 0.63
N ALA A 245 22.37 32.91 -0.29
CA ALA A 245 22.29 34.36 -0.12
C ALA A 245 21.35 34.76 1.04
N ARG A 246 20.29 33.98 1.27
CA ARG A 246 19.24 34.25 2.28
C ARG A 246 19.39 33.39 3.55
N MET A 247 20.55 32.77 3.75
CA MET A 247 20.81 31.79 4.83
C MET A 247 20.47 32.30 6.25
N HIS A 248 20.56 33.62 6.48
CA HIS A 248 20.27 34.26 7.78
C HIS A 248 18.78 34.25 8.17
N HIS A 249 17.86 34.07 7.22
CA HIS A 249 16.42 33.97 7.47
C HIS A 249 15.96 32.58 7.97
N PHE A 250 16.79 31.54 7.81
CA PHE A 250 16.45 30.16 8.22
C PHE A 250 16.80 29.89 9.68
N THR A 251 16.09 28.95 10.33
CA THR A 251 16.31 28.58 11.73
C THR A 251 17.50 27.63 11.91
N ILE A 252 18.71 28.14 11.66
CA ILE A 252 19.97 27.38 11.84
C ILE A 252 20.41 27.47 13.31
N ASN A 253 20.02 26.47 14.11
CA ASN A 253 20.46 26.34 15.50
C ASN A 253 21.81 25.60 15.61
N ASN A 254 22.01 24.53 14.82
CA ASN A 254 23.26 23.78 14.71
C ASN A 254 23.43 23.32 13.24
N ARG A 255 24.63 23.52 12.67
CA ARG A 255 24.97 23.16 11.28
C ARG A 255 24.95 21.64 11.04
N GLU A 256 25.22 20.82 12.05
CA GLU A 256 25.29 19.37 11.87
C GLU A 256 23.92 18.69 11.83
N THR A 257 22.92 19.27 12.49
CA THR A 257 21.56 18.71 12.60
C THR A 257 20.53 19.42 11.71
N PHE A 258 20.84 20.62 11.18
CA PHE A 258 19.95 21.39 10.29
C PHE A 258 19.47 20.58 9.08
N PHE A 259 20.38 19.90 8.36
CA PHE A 259 20.00 18.96 7.31
C PHE A 259 19.82 17.55 7.90
N SER A 260 18.62 16.99 7.78
CA SER A 260 18.33 15.62 8.23
C SER A 260 19.23 14.59 7.54
N ASN A 261 19.46 13.45 8.18
CA ASN A 261 20.30 12.38 7.62
C ASN A 261 19.75 11.86 6.28
N SER A 262 18.43 11.74 6.16
CA SER A 262 17.72 11.45 4.90
C SER A 262 17.99 12.50 3.83
N THR A 263 17.91 13.79 4.16
CA THR A 263 18.19 14.89 3.23
C THR A 263 19.66 14.91 2.80
N ARG A 264 20.60 14.63 3.70
CA ARG A 264 22.03 14.55 3.38
C ARG A 264 22.35 13.36 2.47
N SER A 265 21.82 12.18 2.75
CA SER A 265 21.95 11.03 1.83
C SER A 265 21.29 11.31 0.48
N ARG A 266 20.17 12.06 0.43
CA ARG A 266 19.50 12.50 -0.81
C ARG A 266 20.34 13.47 -1.64
N ILE A 267 21.00 14.44 -1.00
CA ILE A 267 21.95 15.32 -1.68
C ILE A 267 23.12 14.49 -2.24
N VAL A 268 23.73 13.60 -1.46
CA VAL A 268 24.86 12.78 -1.96
C VAL A 268 24.43 11.85 -3.10
N HIS A 269 23.23 11.26 -3.05
CA HIS A 269 22.70 10.45 -4.13
C HIS A 269 22.49 11.25 -5.42
N HIS A 270 21.95 12.47 -5.32
CA HIS A 270 21.80 13.37 -6.47
C HIS A 270 23.15 13.74 -7.11
N VAL A 271 24.20 13.98 -6.31
CA VAL A 271 25.57 14.16 -6.84
C VAL A 271 26.05 12.89 -7.55
N LEU A 272 25.89 11.71 -6.94
CA LEU A 272 26.26 10.42 -7.53
C LEU A 272 25.53 10.09 -8.85
N GLN A 273 24.29 10.58 -9.02
CA GLN A 273 23.53 10.47 -10.27
C GLN A 273 24.05 11.42 -11.36
N ARG A 274 24.49 12.63 -11.01
CA ARG A 274 24.92 13.65 -11.99
C ARG A 274 26.41 13.59 -12.34
N THR A 275 27.27 13.02 -11.50
CA THR A 275 28.71 12.93 -11.79
C THR A 275 29.02 12.03 -13.00
N LYS A 276 29.88 12.54 -13.88
CA LYS A 276 30.41 11.81 -15.05
C LYS A 276 31.54 10.87 -14.63
N TYR A 277 31.62 9.70 -15.26
CA TYR A 277 32.71 8.74 -15.07
C TYR A 277 33.69 8.67 -16.25
N GLU A 278 33.30 9.21 -17.41
CA GLU A 278 34.03 9.19 -18.68
C GLU A 278 33.49 10.32 -19.56
N ASP A 279 34.31 10.87 -20.47
CA ASP A 279 33.90 12.03 -21.26
C ASP A 279 32.91 11.67 -22.38
N GLY A 280 31.77 12.37 -22.38
CA GLY A 280 30.64 12.17 -23.30
C GLY A 280 29.32 12.61 -22.68
N LYS A 281 28.29 12.88 -23.51
CA LYS A 281 26.97 13.31 -23.02
C LYS A 281 26.25 12.23 -22.19
N SER A 282 26.44 10.94 -22.51
CA SER A 282 25.68 9.81 -21.94
C SER A 282 26.42 9.00 -20.86
N LYS A 283 27.64 9.40 -20.46
CA LYS A 283 28.53 8.62 -19.59
C LYS A 283 28.55 9.16 -18.14
N MET A 284 27.36 9.21 -17.54
CA MET A 284 27.11 9.74 -16.21
C MET A 284 26.28 8.79 -15.33
N GLY A 285 26.39 8.99 -14.02
CA GLY A 285 25.52 8.40 -13.01
C GLY A 285 25.93 7.03 -12.47
N ILE A 286 25.82 6.89 -11.15
CA ILE A 286 26.10 5.66 -10.40
C ILE A 286 25.27 4.46 -10.89
N ASN A 287 24.04 4.66 -11.36
CA ASN A 287 23.16 3.57 -11.80
C ASN A 287 23.76 2.79 -12.99
N ARG A 288 24.45 3.47 -13.92
CA ARG A 288 25.16 2.80 -15.04
C ARG A 288 26.40 2.04 -14.55
N LEU A 289 27.07 2.52 -13.52
CA LEU A 289 28.23 1.87 -12.90
C LEU A 289 27.85 0.65 -12.03
N LEU A 290 26.63 0.63 -11.49
CA LEU A 290 26.04 -0.56 -10.86
C LEU A 290 25.67 -1.62 -11.92
N GLY A 291 24.94 -1.22 -12.97
CA GLY A 291 24.58 -2.13 -14.07
C GLY A 291 25.80 -2.76 -14.77
N ASN A 292 26.87 -1.98 -14.96
CA ASN A 292 28.14 -2.47 -15.53
C ASN A 292 29.03 -3.23 -14.54
N SER A 293 28.61 -3.46 -13.28
CA SER A 293 29.41 -4.13 -12.23
C SER A 293 30.76 -3.44 -11.94
N THR A 294 30.84 -2.12 -12.13
CA THR A 294 31.96 -1.28 -11.66
C THR A 294 31.92 -1.12 -10.14
N TYR A 295 30.70 -1.01 -9.60
CA TYR A 295 30.34 -1.09 -8.18
C TYR A 295 29.29 -2.20 -8.00
N GLU A 296 29.28 -2.84 -6.83
CA GLU A 296 28.34 -3.90 -6.46
C GLU A 296 27.06 -3.35 -5.80
N ALA A 297 27.19 -2.24 -5.06
CA ALA A 297 26.07 -1.55 -4.41
C ALA A 297 26.43 -0.11 -4.04
N ALA A 298 25.38 0.70 -3.86
CA ALA A 298 25.46 2.10 -3.44
C ALA A 298 24.28 2.40 -2.50
N PHE A 299 24.51 2.55 -1.19
CA PHE A 299 23.43 2.70 -0.20
C PHE A 299 23.78 3.64 0.96
N PRO A 300 22.77 4.31 1.59
CA PRO A 300 22.97 5.06 2.83
C PRO A 300 23.05 4.14 4.06
N PRO A 301 23.90 4.43 5.06
CA PRO A 301 23.95 3.65 6.30
C PRO A 301 22.68 3.80 7.15
N HIS A 302 22.34 2.77 7.91
CA HIS A 302 21.45 2.94 9.06
C HIS A 302 22.19 3.59 10.23
N GLU A 303 21.46 4.33 11.06
CA GLU A 303 21.97 5.01 12.25
C GLU A 303 22.18 4.03 13.42
N GLY A 304 22.99 2.98 13.20
CA GLY A 304 23.37 2.01 14.21
C GLY A 304 22.37 0.86 14.45
N SER A 305 22.39 0.35 15.68
CA SER A 305 21.59 -0.79 16.13
C SER A 305 20.11 -0.42 16.33
N TYR A 306 19.21 -1.37 16.03
CA TYR A 306 17.78 -1.25 16.36
C TYR A 306 17.46 -1.74 17.79
N LYS A 307 18.38 -2.47 18.45
CA LYS A 307 18.29 -2.86 19.87
C LYS A 307 19.31 -2.11 20.70
N SER A 308 18.90 -1.71 21.91
CA SER A 308 19.77 -1.14 22.95
C SER A 308 19.92 -2.11 24.13
N ARG A 309 20.78 -1.76 25.09
CA ARG A 309 20.89 -2.44 26.40
C ARG A 309 19.97 -1.85 27.48
N HIS A 310 19.45 -0.64 27.28
CA HIS A 310 18.76 0.14 28.32
C HIS A 310 17.36 0.59 27.86
N PRO A 311 16.28 0.42 28.65
CA PRO A 311 14.93 0.79 28.23
C PRO A 311 14.80 2.30 27.95
N ILE A 312 14.13 2.65 26.84
CA ILE A 312 13.91 4.04 26.41
C ILE A 312 13.29 4.93 27.51
N LYS A 313 12.44 4.35 28.38
CA LYS A 313 11.84 5.05 29.52
C LYS A 313 12.84 5.58 30.56
N THR A 314 14.09 5.13 30.54
CA THR A 314 15.10 5.44 31.56
C THR A 314 16.35 6.14 31.02
N HIS A 315 16.70 5.89 29.75
CA HIS A 315 17.94 6.40 29.12
C HIS A 315 17.67 7.13 27.80
N GLY A 316 16.40 7.43 27.46
CA GLY A 316 16.02 8.01 26.19
C GLY A 316 16.26 7.08 25.00
N ALA A 317 16.24 7.63 23.79
CA ALA A 317 16.44 6.86 22.56
C ALA A 317 17.84 7.07 22.00
N GLN A 318 18.69 6.04 22.08
CA GLN A 318 20.08 6.10 21.58
C GLN A 318 20.21 6.48 20.08
N ASN A 319 19.26 6.08 19.23
CA ASN A 319 19.26 6.33 17.78
C ASN A 319 17.82 6.31 17.23
N HIS A 320 17.55 7.00 16.11
CA HIS A 320 16.21 6.97 15.47
C HIS A 320 15.77 5.55 15.04
N ARG A 321 16.70 4.68 14.62
CA ARG A 321 16.40 3.27 14.27
C ARG A 321 15.81 2.51 15.46
N HIS A 322 16.41 2.67 16.63
CA HIS A 322 15.96 2.07 17.89
C HIS A 322 14.63 2.66 18.35
N LEU A 323 14.42 3.97 18.15
CA LEU A 323 13.15 4.66 18.44
C LEU A 323 11.99 4.15 17.57
N LEU A 324 12.22 3.99 16.26
CA LEU A 324 11.26 3.40 15.32
C LEU A 324 10.96 1.93 15.68
N TYR A 325 11.98 1.16 16.07
CA TYR A 325 11.78 -0.21 16.52
C TYR A 325 10.86 -0.28 17.75
N GLU A 326 11.19 0.46 18.82
CA GLU A 326 10.48 0.40 20.10
C GLU A 326 9.15 1.15 20.16
N ARG A 327 8.81 2.03 19.18
CA ARG A 327 7.51 2.72 19.14
C ARG A 327 6.58 2.30 18.00
N TRP A 328 7.08 1.61 16.97
CA TRP A 328 6.29 1.31 15.76
C TRP A 328 6.44 -0.15 15.27
N ALA A 329 7.67 -0.64 15.10
CA ALA A 329 7.93 -1.99 14.55
C ALA A 329 7.84 -3.14 15.58
N ARG A 330 7.53 -2.87 16.85
CA ARG A 330 7.40 -3.88 17.90
C ARG A 330 5.97 -4.40 17.98
N TRP A 331 5.78 -5.69 17.67
CA TRP A 331 4.50 -6.43 17.66
C TRP A 331 3.52 -6.09 18.81
N GLY A 332 4.01 -5.97 20.05
CA GLY A 332 3.19 -5.62 21.23
C GLY A 332 2.63 -4.19 21.26
N ILE A 333 2.83 -3.38 20.22
CA ILE A 333 2.42 -1.97 20.11
C ILE A 333 1.42 -1.77 18.95
N TRP A 334 0.81 -2.85 18.47
CA TRP A 334 -0.16 -2.87 17.36
C TRP A 334 -1.30 -1.83 17.49
N TYR A 335 -1.72 -1.53 18.73
CA TYR A 335 -2.81 -0.61 19.08
C TYR A 335 -2.46 0.90 19.01
N LYS A 336 -1.22 1.31 18.69
CA LYS A 336 -0.84 2.74 18.60
C LYS A 336 -0.79 3.24 17.15
N TYR A 337 -1.19 4.50 16.92
CA TYR A 337 -1.00 5.17 15.63
C TYR A 337 0.48 5.17 15.19
N GLN A 338 0.69 5.21 13.88
CA GLN A 338 2.01 5.23 13.28
C GLN A 338 2.67 6.62 13.40
N PRO A 339 3.96 6.70 13.76
CA PRO A 339 4.68 7.97 13.86
C PRO A 339 5.15 8.43 12.47
N LEU A 340 4.21 8.82 11.61
CA LEU A 340 4.44 9.09 10.18
C LEU A 340 5.60 10.08 9.93
N ASP A 341 5.73 11.11 10.75
CA ASP A 341 6.74 12.17 10.55
C ASP A 341 8.16 11.67 10.88
N LEU A 342 8.29 10.73 11.82
CA LEU A 342 9.55 10.03 12.11
C LEU A 342 9.89 9.01 11.01
N ILE A 343 8.88 8.36 10.42
CA ILE A 343 9.04 7.45 9.27
C ILE A 343 9.52 8.25 8.05
N ARG A 344 8.86 9.38 7.72
CA ARG A 344 9.29 10.38 6.71
C ARG A 344 10.74 10.80 6.96
N ARG A 345 11.06 11.27 8.17
CA ARG A 345 12.39 11.79 8.51
C ARG A 345 13.49 10.74 8.38
N TYR A 346 13.21 9.45 8.57
CA TYR A 346 14.21 8.38 8.50
C TYR A 346 14.31 7.68 7.14
N PHE A 347 13.19 7.36 6.50
CA PHE A 347 13.09 6.57 5.26
C PHE A 347 12.75 7.37 4.01
N GLY A 348 12.29 8.62 4.14
CA GLY A 348 11.84 9.45 3.02
C GLY A 348 10.33 9.49 2.86
N GLU A 349 9.87 10.46 2.05
CA GLU A 349 8.47 10.81 1.86
C GLU A 349 7.70 9.68 1.15
N LYS A 350 8.31 9.01 0.15
CA LYS A 350 7.69 7.89 -0.60
C LYS A 350 7.28 6.70 0.28
N ILE A 351 8.13 6.31 1.24
CA ILE A 351 7.83 5.23 2.20
C ILE A 351 6.90 5.73 3.31
N GLY A 352 7.04 6.99 3.75
CA GLY A 352 6.09 7.62 4.66
C GLY A 352 4.66 7.60 4.11
N LEU A 353 4.49 7.85 2.81
CA LEU A 353 3.18 7.88 2.15
C LEU A 353 2.52 6.49 2.07
N TYR A 354 3.29 5.43 1.81
CA TYR A 354 2.80 4.05 1.86
C TYR A 354 2.20 3.72 3.23
N PHE A 355 2.94 3.99 4.32
CA PHE A 355 2.45 3.75 5.68
C PHE A 355 1.27 4.67 6.06
N ALA A 356 1.22 5.89 5.52
CA ALA A 356 0.07 6.78 5.70
C ALA A 356 -1.18 6.24 4.99
N TRP A 357 -1.06 5.74 3.76
CA TRP A 357 -2.14 5.13 2.99
C TRP A 357 -2.63 3.83 3.64
N LEU A 358 -1.70 2.92 3.98
CA LEU A 358 -2.02 1.66 4.66
C LEU A 358 -2.71 1.93 6.01
N GLY A 359 -2.22 2.89 6.79
CA GLY A 359 -2.87 3.32 8.02
C GLY A 359 -4.26 3.93 7.82
N TRP A 360 -4.47 4.67 6.73
CA TRP A 360 -5.76 5.24 6.35
C TRP A 360 -6.76 4.15 5.94
N TYR A 361 -6.35 3.23 5.08
CA TYR A 361 -7.12 2.06 4.66
C TYR A 361 -7.55 1.19 5.85
N THR A 362 -6.63 0.87 6.76
CA THR A 362 -6.94 0.15 8.00
C THR A 362 -7.94 0.89 8.89
N GLY A 363 -7.80 2.21 9.02
CA GLY A 363 -8.75 3.03 9.79
C GLY A 363 -10.15 3.05 9.17
N MET A 364 -10.23 3.14 7.83
CA MET A 364 -11.50 3.16 7.10
C MET A 364 -12.15 1.77 7.01
N LEU A 365 -11.38 0.67 7.08
CA LEU A 365 -11.92 -0.69 7.17
C LEU A 365 -12.73 -0.95 8.46
N ILE A 366 -12.50 -0.21 9.54
CA ILE A 366 -13.20 -0.41 10.83
C ILE A 366 -14.73 -0.31 10.69
N PRO A 367 -15.34 0.79 10.17
CA PRO A 367 -16.78 0.85 9.97
C PRO A 367 -17.30 -0.22 8.99
N ALA A 368 -16.53 -0.59 7.96
CA ALA A 368 -16.91 -1.65 7.03
C ALA A 368 -16.97 -3.03 7.71
N ALA A 369 -15.98 -3.36 8.53
CA ALA A 369 -15.94 -4.58 9.33
C ALA A 369 -17.07 -4.64 10.37
N LEU A 370 -17.43 -3.50 10.99
CA LEU A 370 -18.54 -3.42 11.95
C LEU A 370 -19.91 -3.66 11.28
N VAL A 371 -20.18 -3.04 10.13
CA VAL A 371 -21.44 -3.24 9.40
C VAL A 371 -21.51 -4.66 8.82
N GLY A 372 -20.41 -5.18 8.26
CA GLY A 372 -20.35 -6.56 7.75
C GLY A 372 -20.57 -7.60 8.86
N LEU A 373 -19.99 -7.40 10.04
CA LEU A 373 -20.24 -8.22 11.22
C LEU A 373 -21.69 -8.13 11.70
N PHE A 374 -22.30 -6.93 11.70
CA PHE A 374 -23.72 -6.78 12.04
C PHE A 374 -24.64 -7.53 11.08
N VAL A 375 -24.39 -7.46 9.77
CA VAL A 375 -25.16 -8.19 8.75
C VAL A 375 -24.98 -9.71 8.87
N PHE A 376 -23.77 -10.18 9.22
CA PHE A 376 -23.52 -11.58 9.52
C PHE A 376 -24.26 -12.05 10.78
N LEU A 377 -24.23 -11.26 11.86
CA LEU A 377 -24.96 -11.56 13.10
C LEU A 377 -26.49 -11.55 12.88
N TYR A 378 -27.01 -10.63 12.05
CA TYR A 378 -28.41 -10.63 11.64
C TYR A 378 -28.80 -11.92 10.88
N GLY A 379 -27.94 -12.39 9.97
CA GLY A 379 -28.10 -13.69 9.31
C GLY A 379 -28.13 -14.85 10.33
N LEU A 380 -27.22 -14.83 11.31
CA LEU A 380 -27.11 -15.84 12.36
C LEU A 380 -28.34 -15.90 13.27
N PHE A 381 -28.84 -14.76 13.75
CA PHE A 381 -30.02 -14.70 14.60
C PHE A 381 -31.32 -15.04 13.86
N THR A 382 -31.43 -14.72 12.56
CA THR A 382 -32.64 -15.03 11.78
C THR A 382 -32.65 -16.44 11.17
N MET A 383 -31.50 -17.13 11.12
CA MET A 383 -31.32 -18.44 10.48
C MET A 383 -32.37 -19.49 10.88
N ASP A 384 -32.66 -19.63 12.17
CA ASP A 384 -33.63 -20.63 12.65
C ASP A 384 -35.09 -20.23 12.47
N SER A 385 -35.39 -18.94 12.25
CA SER A 385 -36.72 -18.47 11.84
C SER A 385 -37.02 -18.70 10.35
N SER A 386 -35.99 -18.98 9.54
CA SER A 386 -36.15 -19.26 8.10
C SER A 386 -36.86 -20.59 7.87
N GLN A 387 -37.68 -20.69 6.83
CA GLN A 387 -38.42 -21.94 6.55
C GLN A 387 -37.52 -23.13 6.18
N VAL A 388 -36.28 -22.85 5.76
CA VAL A 388 -35.25 -23.84 5.44
C VAL A 388 -34.82 -24.64 6.68
N SER A 389 -35.00 -24.09 7.90
CA SER A 389 -34.75 -24.81 9.16
C SER A 389 -35.85 -25.82 9.53
N SER A 390 -37.06 -25.66 8.97
CA SER A 390 -38.30 -26.16 9.55
C SER A 390 -38.41 -27.70 9.57
N PRO A 391 -38.79 -28.32 10.70
CA PRO A 391 -38.88 -29.79 10.80
C PRO A 391 -39.91 -30.38 9.84
N TYR A 392 -41.03 -29.68 9.58
CA TYR A 392 -42.04 -30.11 8.61
C TYR A 392 -41.48 -30.26 7.18
N VAL A 393 -40.53 -29.41 6.80
CA VAL A 393 -39.87 -29.47 5.48
C VAL A 393 -38.95 -30.70 5.41
N LYS A 394 -38.26 -31.05 6.52
CA LYS A 394 -37.42 -32.26 6.58
C LYS A 394 -38.22 -33.55 6.44
N VAL A 395 -39.41 -33.63 7.03
CA VAL A 395 -40.31 -34.80 6.90
C VAL A 395 -40.82 -34.92 5.46
N PHE A 396 -41.39 -33.84 4.92
CA PHE A 396 -41.98 -33.84 3.58
C PHE A 396 -40.96 -34.13 2.46
N LEU A 397 -39.71 -33.67 2.61
CA LEU A 397 -38.61 -34.00 1.68
C LEU A 397 -38.15 -35.46 1.76
N LYS A 398 -38.31 -36.12 2.91
CA LYS A 398 -37.98 -37.54 3.10
C LYS A 398 -39.01 -38.46 2.42
N GLU A 399 -40.26 -38.05 2.35
CA GLU A 399 -41.35 -38.80 1.71
C GLU A 399 -41.32 -38.68 0.16
N ILE A 400 -40.90 -37.52 -0.36
CA ILE A 400 -40.95 -37.22 -1.80
C ILE A 400 -39.75 -37.76 -2.59
N CYS A 401 -38.59 -37.99 -1.96
CA CYS A 401 -37.35 -38.36 -2.63
C CYS A 401 -36.94 -39.83 -2.41
N ASN A 402 -37.75 -40.79 -2.87
CA ASN A 402 -37.38 -42.22 -2.87
C ASN A 402 -36.44 -42.58 -4.07
N CYS A 403 -35.48 -41.68 -4.35
CA CYS A 403 -34.44 -41.81 -5.36
C CYS A 403 -33.13 -42.15 -4.64
N SER A 404 -32.63 -43.38 -4.83
CA SER A 404 -31.81 -44.10 -3.84
C SER A 404 -30.32 -43.71 -3.80
N SER A 405 -29.98 -42.44 -3.54
CA SER A 405 -28.58 -42.03 -3.29
C SER A 405 -28.36 -40.79 -2.41
N TRP A 406 -29.30 -39.86 -2.28
CA TRP A 406 -29.18 -38.70 -1.36
C TRP A 406 -30.55 -38.08 -1.04
N THR A 407 -30.69 -37.44 0.13
CA THR A 407 -31.90 -36.71 0.54
C THR A 407 -31.61 -35.22 0.70
N LEU A 408 -32.59 -34.36 0.41
CA LEU A 408 -32.37 -32.91 0.57
C LEU A 408 -32.22 -32.48 2.06
N SER A 409 -32.61 -33.35 3.00
CA SER A 409 -32.29 -33.22 4.43
C SER A 409 -30.78 -33.22 4.72
N ASP A 410 -29.97 -33.95 3.93
CA ASP A 410 -28.52 -34.02 4.11
C ASP A 410 -27.87 -32.66 3.77
N SER A 411 -28.41 -31.95 2.78
CA SER A 411 -28.03 -30.59 2.41
C SER A 411 -28.52 -29.50 3.39
N CYS A 412 -29.27 -29.83 4.46
CA CYS A 412 -29.89 -28.84 5.35
C CYS A 412 -28.87 -27.94 6.07
N VAL A 413 -27.70 -28.48 6.46
CA VAL A 413 -26.64 -27.68 7.10
C VAL A 413 -26.08 -26.64 6.13
N TYR A 414 -25.82 -27.05 4.88
CA TYR A 414 -25.38 -26.14 3.81
C TYR A 414 -26.42 -25.09 3.50
N ALA A 415 -27.71 -25.44 3.42
CA ALA A 415 -28.77 -24.46 3.17
C ALA A 415 -28.93 -23.42 4.30
N LYS A 416 -28.67 -23.81 5.56
CA LYS A 416 -28.54 -22.87 6.70
C LYS A 416 -27.33 -21.93 6.53
N VAL A 417 -26.17 -22.48 6.17
CA VAL A 417 -24.94 -21.69 5.94
C VAL A 417 -25.07 -20.78 4.70
N THR A 418 -25.80 -21.17 3.65
CA THR A 418 -26.12 -20.28 2.53
C THR A 418 -26.92 -19.09 3.06
N TYR A 419 -28.01 -19.31 3.80
CA TYR A 419 -28.87 -18.22 4.32
C TYR A 419 -28.11 -17.22 5.21
N LEU A 420 -27.11 -17.67 5.97
CA LEU A 420 -26.23 -16.79 6.77
C LEU A 420 -25.55 -15.70 5.91
N PHE A 421 -25.17 -16.02 4.68
CA PHE A 421 -24.56 -15.10 3.70
C PHE A 421 -25.54 -14.58 2.62
N ASP A 422 -26.70 -15.22 2.46
CA ASP A 422 -27.70 -14.97 1.42
C ASP A 422 -29.00 -14.41 2.03
N ASN A 423 -28.88 -13.32 2.77
CA ASN A 423 -29.96 -12.63 3.46
C ASN A 423 -30.13 -11.19 2.94
N GLY A 424 -31.30 -10.58 3.12
CA GLY A 424 -31.59 -9.23 2.60
C GLY A 424 -30.65 -8.11 3.09
N GLY A 425 -29.94 -8.34 4.21
CA GLY A 425 -28.92 -7.42 4.71
C GLY A 425 -27.65 -7.38 3.84
N THR A 426 -27.34 -8.41 3.04
CA THR A 426 -26.15 -8.38 2.16
C THR A 426 -26.35 -7.53 0.91
N VAL A 427 -27.59 -7.39 0.44
CA VAL A 427 -27.96 -6.42 -0.60
C VAL A 427 -27.74 -4.98 -0.11
N PHE A 428 -28.18 -4.68 1.12
CA PHE A 428 -27.86 -3.41 1.78
C PHE A 428 -26.34 -3.23 1.96
N PHE A 429 -25.63 -4.30 2.36
CA PHE A 429 -24.18 -4.23 2.55
C PHE A 429 -23.42 -3.94 1.26
N ALA A 430 -23.83 -4.50 0.12
CA ALA A 430 -23.21 -4.22 -1.17
C ALA A 430 -23.34 -2.72 -1.56
N ILE A 431 -24.51 -2.13 -1.35
CA ILE A 431 -24.74 -0.68 -1.57
C ILE A 431 -23.86 0.15 -0.61
N PHE A 432 -23.86 -0.20 0.69
CA PHE A 432 -23.01 0.43 1.68
C PHE A 432 -21.52 0.34 1.32
N MET A 433 -21.05 -0.80 0.80
CA MET A 433 -19.64 -1.00 0.44
C MET A 433 -19.22 -0.23 -0.81
N ALA A 434 -20.11 -0.05 -1.79
CA ALA A 434 -19.85 0.82 -2.94
C ALA A 434 -19.77 2.32 -2.55
N ILE A 435 -20.66 2.74 -1.63
CA ILE A 435 -20.59 4.06 -0.99
C ILE A 435 -19.28 4.21 -0.21
N TRP A 436 -18.95 3.24 0.64
CA TRP A 436 -17.73 3.22 1.45
C TRP A 436 -16.46 3.30 0.59
N ALA A 437 -16.38 2.54 -0.50
CA ALA A 437 -15.22 2.56 -1.41
C ALA A 437 -15.02 3.93 -2.05
N THR A 438 -16.11 4.60 -2.44
CA THR A 438 -16.08 5.98 -2.95
C THR A 438 -15.61 6.95 -1.86
N VAL A 439 -16.24 6.90 -0.68
CA VAL A 439 -15.91 7.76 0.47
C VAL A 439 -14.46 7.56 0.94
N PHE A 440 -13.92 6.34 0.89
CA PHE A 440 -12.53 6.01 1.19
C PHE A 440 -11.56 6.73 0.24
N LEU A 441 -11.82 6.68 -1.07
CA LEU A 441 -10.97 7.33 -2.08
C LEU A 441 -11.03 8.85 -1.98
N GLU A 442 -12.23 9.45 -1.89
CA GLU A 442 -12.37 10.91 -1.82
C GLU A 442 -11.76 11.50 -0.54
N PHE A 443 -11.92 10.85 0.61
CA PHE A 443 -11.19 11.28 1.81
C PHE A 443 -9.68 10.94 1.75
N TRP A 444 -9.24 9.93 1.01
CA TRP A 444 -7.82 9.73 0.76
C TRP A 444 -7.22 10.84 -0.09
N LYS A 445 -7.89 11.33 -1.16
CA LYS A 445 -7.43 12.51 -1.92
C LYS A 445 -7.21 13.72 -1.00
N ARG A 446 -8.17 13.97 -0.11
CA ARG A 446 -8.10 15.06 0.89
C ARG A 446 -6.98 14.86 1.91
N ARG A 447 -6.81 13.64 2.44
CA ARG A 447 -5.74 13.35 3.41
C ARG A 447 -4.36 13.37 2.77
N ARG A 448 -4.24 12.93 1.51
CA ARG A 448 -3.05 13.11 0.67
C ARG A 448 -2.72 14.60 0.55
N ALA A 449 -3.68 15.46 0.16
CA ALA A 449 -3.43 16.90 0.02
C ALA A 449 -2.90 17.55 1.32
N GLU A 450 -3.43 17.16 2.49
CA GLU A 450 -2.89 17.59 3.79
C GLU A 450 -1.43 17.13 3.97
N LEU A 451 -1.12 15.87 3.68
CA LEU A 451 0.25 15.33 3.76
C LEU A 451 1.21 15.98 2.74
N THR A 452 0.77 16.23 1.50
CA THR A 452 1.57 16.91 0.47
C THR A 452 1.96 18.33 0.89
N TYR A 453 1.08 19.02 1.63
CA TYR A 453 1.39 20.31 2.26
C TYR A 453 2.29 20.16 3.49
N ASP A 454 1.85 19.40 4.49
CA ASP A 454 2.56 19.20 5.77
C ASP A 454 3.97 18.57 5.54
N TRP A 455 4.24 17.99 4.35
CA TRP A 455 5.52 17.42 3.95
C TRP A 455 6.34 18.18 2.90
N ASP A 456 5.97 19.42 2.54
CA ASP A 456 6.75 20.31 1.66
C ASP A 456 6.87 19.86 0.18
N LEU A 457 5.83 19.22 -0.36
CA LEU A 457 5.87 18.54 -1.67
C LEU A 457 5.12 19.27 -2.81
N ILE A 458 4.48 20.42 -2.53
CA ILE A 458 3.57 21.10 -3.48
C ILE A 458 4.29 21.72 -4.68
N ASP A 459 5.49 22.27 -4.47
CA ASP A 459 6.28 22.92 -5.53
C ASP A 459 7.34 21.96 -6.13
N TRP A 460 7.14 20.64 -6.01
CA TRP A 460 8.11 19.64 -6.51
C TRP A 460 7.75 19.17 -7.92
N GLU A 461 8.45 19.73 -8.91
CA GLU A 461 8.52 19.18 -10.27
C GLU A 461 9.63 18.11 -10.34
N GLU A 462 9.35 16.98 -11.00
CA GLU A 462 10.34 15.94 -11.28
C GLU A 462 11.18 16.38 -12.49
N GLU A 463 12.52 16.30 -12.41
CA GLU A 463 13.41 16.93 -13.40
C GLU A 463 13.47 16.11 -14.71
N GLU A 464 12.70 16.54 -15.72
CA GLU A 464 12.57 15.86 -17.01
C GLU A 464 13.88 15.78 -17.83
N GLU A 465 14.46 14.57 -17.99
CA GLU A 465 15.53 14.30 -18.96
C GLU A 465 15.01 14.22 -20.43
N GLU A 466 15.91 14.28 -21.43
CA GLU A 466 15.61 14.58 -22.83
C GLU A 466 14.57 13.65 -23.53
N LEU A 467 13.92 14.17 -24.58
CA LEU A 467 12.86 13.49 -25.35
C LEU A 467 13.40 12.37 -26.27
N GLN A 468 12.69 11.23 -26.30
CA GLN A 468 12.89 10.16 -27.29
C GLN A 468 11.87 10.26 -28.46
N PRO A 469 12.20 9.76 -29.68
CA PRO A 469 11.30 9.78 -30.83
C PRO A 469 10.07 8.88 -30.65
N PHE A 470 8.92 9.35 -31.12
CA PHE A 470 7.59 8.78 -30.83
C PHE A 470 7.26 7.50 -31.62
N THR A 471 7.64 7.43 -32.91
CA THR A 471 7.33 6.29 -33.82
C THR A 471 7.79 4.96 -33.25
N ASP A 472 8.96 4.99 -32.63
CA ASP A 472 9.66 3.86 -32.03
C ASP A 472 9.01 3.35 -30.73
N LYS A 473 8.30 4.23 -29.99
CA LYS A 473 7.64 3.87 -28.71
C LYS A 473 6.37 3.06 -28.95
N LEU A 474 5.65 3.30 -30.06
CA LEU A 474 4.37 2.64 -30.36
C LEU A 474 4.52 1.14 -30.66
N SER A 475 5.51 0.74 -31.48
CA SER A 475 5.74 -0.67 -31.80
C SER A 475 6.13 -1.49 -30.57
N ARG A 476 7.00 -0.95 -29.72
CA ARG A 476 7.42 -1.58 -28.45
C ARG A 476 6.26 -1.69 -27.45
N LEU A 477 5.41 -0.66 -27.35
CA LEU A 477 4.18 -0.71 -26.55
C LEU A 477 3.21 -1.79 -27.05
N MET A 478 3.01 -1.93 -28.36
CA MET A 478 2.12 -2.96 -28.92
C MET A 478 2.65 -4.39 -28.66
N VAL A 479 3.97 -4.61 -28.71
CA VAL A 479 4.60 -5.89 -28.30
C VAL A 479 4.41 -6.17 -26.81
N SER A 480 4.56 -5.16 -25.95
CA SER A 480 4.31 -5.29 -24.51
C SER A 480 2.85 -5.64 -24.22
N VAL A 481 1.90 -4.94 -24.83
CA VAL A 481 0.46 -5.17 -24.68
C VAL A 481 0.06 -6.57 -25.16
N SER A 482 0.58 -7.04 -26.31
CA SER A 482 0.29 -8.40 -26.79
C SER A 482 0.88 -9.48 -25.86
N GLY A 483 2.04 -9.23 -25.24
CA GLY A 483 2.61 -10.08 -24.19
C GLY A 483 1.72 -10.21 -22.94
N ILE A 484 1.06 -9.12 -22.52
CA ILE A 484 0.08 -9.15 -21.42
C ILE A 484 -1.11 -10.03 -21.80
N PHE A 485 -1.70 -9.84 -22.98
CA PHE A 485 -2.86 -10.62 -23.44
C PHE A 485 -2.53 -12.11 -23.61
N PHE A 486 -1.33 -12.45 -24.09
CA PHE A 486 -0.87 -13.84 -24.16
C PHE A 486 -0.84 -14.50 -22.77
N MET A 487 -0.25 -13.84 -21.78
CA MET A 487 -0.18 -14.37 -20.40
C MET A 487 -1.56 -14.45 -19.73
N ILE A 488 -2.48 -13.52 -20.02
CA ILE A 488 -3.89 -13.61 -19.60
C ILE A 488 -4.60 -14.82 -20.24
N SER A 489 -4.37 -15.09 -21.53
CA SER A 489 -4.93 -16.27 -22.22
C SER A 489 -4.41 -17.59 -21.64
N LEU A 490 -3.13 -17.62 -21.23
CA LEU A 490 -2.53 -18.77 -20.54
C LEU A 490 -3.21 -19.02 -19.18
N VAL A 491 -3.47 -17.97 -18.40
CA VAL A 491 -4.24 -18.07 -17.14
C VAL A 491 -5.65 -18.62 -17.37
N LEU A 492 -6.39 -18.10 -18.36
CA LEU A 492 -7.73 -18.60 -18.67
C LEU A 492 -7.73 -20.07 -19.11
N THR A 493 -6.71 -20.47 -19.88
CA THR A 493 -6.47 -21.87 -20.26
C THR A 493 -6.19 -22.75 -19.04
N ALA A 494 -5.41 -22.26 -18.08
CA ALA A 494 -5.09 -22.99 -16.85
C ALA A 494 -6.32 -23.16 -15.93
N VAL A 495 -7.19 -22.15 -15.82
CA VAL A 495 -8.48 -22.27 -15.10
C VAL A 495 -9.40 -23.29 -15.78
N PHE A 496 -9.50 -23.27 -17.11
CA PHE A 496 -10.25 -24.28 -17.85
C PHE A 496 -9.68 -25.69 -17.63
N ALA A 497 -8.35 -25.85 -17.59
CA ALA A 497 -7.71 -27.11 -17.25
C ALA A 497 -8.02 -27.58 -15.81
N VAL A 498 -8.10 -26.68 -14.82
CA VAL A 498 -8.55 -27.00 -13.45
C VAL A 498 -10.01 -27.45 -13.42
N VAL A 499 -10.89 -26.84 -14.22
CA VAL A 499 -12.29 -27.28 -14.36
C VAL A 499 -12.36 -28.68 -14.97
N VAL A 500 -11.63 -28.94 -16.06
CA VAL A 500 -11.56 -30.28 -16.69
C VAL A 500 -10.96 -31.32 -15.71
N PHE A 501 -9.95 -30.94 -14.92
CA PHE A 501 -9.42 -31.79 -13.85
C PHE A 501 -10.49 -32.14 -12.81
N ARG A 502 -11.30 -31.16 -12.34
CA ARG A 502 -12.41 -31.42 -11.41
C ARG A 502 -13.38 -32.44 -11.99
N LEU A 503 -13.84 -32.27 -13.24
CA LEU A 503 -14.77 -33.22 -13.89
C LEU A 503 -14.23 -34.66 -13.91
N ILE A 504 -12.95 -34.84 -14.22
CA ILE A 504 -12.30 -36.17 -14.24
C ILE A 504 -12.15 -36.71 -12.80
N ALA A 505 -11.77 -35.86 -11.85
CA ALA A 505 -11.59 -36.23 -10.45
C ALA A 505 -12.92 -36.62 -9.77
N MET A 506 -14.05 -36.00 -10.14
CA MET A 506 -15.38 -36.38 -9.65
C MET A 506 -15.69 -37.85 -9.97
N GLU A 507 -15.50 -38.28 -11.22
CA GLU A 507 -15.71 -39.68 -11.64
C GLU A 507 -14.77 -40.62 -10.86
N LYS A 508 -13.46 -40.31 -10.82
CA LYS A 508 -12.46 -41.20 -10.20
C LYS A 508 -12.54 -41.27 -8.68
N PHE A 509 -13.00 -40.23 -8.00
CA PHE A 509 -13.22 -40.25 -6.55
C PHE A 509 -14.54 -40.93 -6.19
N ALA A 510 -15.59 -40.79 -7.00
CA ALA A 510 -16.84 -41.56 -6.83
C ALA A 510 -16.63 -43.07 -7.08
N SER A 511 -15.71 -43.45 -7.99
CA SER A 511 -15.33 -44.85 -8.24
C SER A 511 -14.15 -45.36 -7.39
N PHE A 512 -13.71 -44.62 -6.38
CA PHE A 512 -12.48 -44.93 -5.65
C PHE A 512 -12.64 -46.09 -4.67
N GLN A 513 -11.57 -46.88 -4.47
CA GLN A 513 -11.61 -48.07 -3.60
C GLN A 513 -11.63 -47.73 -2.10
N TRP A 514 -11.00 -46.62 -1.69
CA TRP A 514 -10.96 -46.23 -0.28
C TRP A 514 -12.28 -45.57 0.15
N GLU A 515 -13.03 -46.21 1.04
CA GLU A 515 -14.38 -45.80 1.44
C GLU A 515 -14.48 -44.36 1.94
N PHE A 516 -13.46 -43.83 2.63
CA PHE A 516 -13.47 -42.45 3.11
C PHE A 516 -13.54 -41.44 1.96
N VAL A 517 -12.73 -41.64 0.91
CA VAL A 517 -12.73 -40.80 -0.29
C VAL A 517 -14.02 -41.02 -1.08
N LYS A 518 -14.45 -42.27 -1.24
CA LYS A 518 -15.70 -42.63 -1.94
C LYS A 518 -16.95 -42.00 -1.31
N LYS A 519 -17.01 -41.97 0.03
CA LYS A 519 -18.12 -41.38 0.80
C LYS A 519 -18.10 -39.85 0.77
N ASN A 520 -16.91 -39.25 0.79
CA ASN A 520 -16.70 -37.79 0.86
C ASN A 520 -16.20 -37.20 -0.47
N TRP A 521 -16.55 -37.82 -1.61
CA TRP A 521 -15.91 -37.56 -2.91
C TRP A 521 -15.99 -36.09 -3.35
N GLN A 522 -17.10 -35.40 -3.05
CA GLN A 522 -17.28 -33.97 -3.34
C GLN A 522 -16.24 -33.10 -2.63
N PHE A 523 -15.98 -33.36 -1.34
CA PHE A 523 -14.97 -32.65 -0.55
C PHE A 523 -13.55 -33.00 -1.01
N ALA A 524 -13.32 -34.25 -1.39
CA ALA A 524 -12.04 -34.66 -1.97
C ALA A 524 -11.76 -33.93 -3.30
N THR A 525 -12.73 -33.88 -4.22
CA THR A 525 -12.57 -33.19 -5.52
C THR A 525 -12.43 -31.69 -5.36
N SER A 526 -13.25 -31.06 -4.52
CA SER A 526 -13.18 -29.62 -4.27
C SER A 526 -11.85 -29.25 -3.62
N GLY A 527 -11.42 -30.01 -2.58
CA GLY A 527 -10.16 -29.78 -1.89
C GLY A 527 -8.93 -29.93 -2.79
N THR A 528 -8.83 -31.00 -3.59
CA THR A 528 -7.70 -31.14 -4.52
C THR A 528 -7.72 -30.09 -5.63
N GLY A 529 -8.90 -29.75 -6.15
CA GLY A 529 -9.07 -28.67 -7.13
C GLY A 529 -8.58 -27.31 -6.61
N VAL A 530 -8.93 -26.94 -5.38
CA VAL A 530 -8.47 -25.69 -4.74
C VAL A 530 -6.95 -25.70 -4.53
N CYS A 531 -6.37 -26.79 -4.03
CA CYS A 531 -4.93 -26.90 -3.84
C CYS A 531 -4.15 -26.82 -5.17
N ILE A 532 -4.61 -27.48 -6.22
CA ILE A 532 -3.98 -27.43 -7.56
C ILE A 532 -4.10 -26.03 -8.16
N ASN A 533 -5.27 -25.40 -8.06
CA ASN A 533 -5.48 -24.02 -8.49
C ASN A 533 -4.53 -23.04 -7.78
N PHE A 534 -4.38 -23.16 -6.46
CA PHE A 534 -3.44 -22.35 -5.69
C PHE A 534 -1.98 -22.54 -6.13
N MET A 535 -1.54 -23.79 -6.32
CA MET A 535 -0.19 -24.09 -6.80
C MET A 535 0.07 -23.49 -8.19
N ILE A 536 -0.90 -23.59 -9.12
CA ILE A 536 -0.84 -22.99 -10.45
C ILE A 536 -0.72 -21.46 -10.34
N ILE A 537 -1.60 -20.81 -9.57
CA ILE A 537 -1.59 -19.35 -9.36
C ILE A 537 -0.21 -18.89 -8.86
N MET A 538 0.34 -19.56 -7.84
CA MET A 538 1.64 -19.23 -7.27
C MET A 538 2.80 -19.43 -8.25
N SER A 539 2.81 -20.52 -9.02
CA SER A 539 3.83 -20.75 -10.05
C SER A 539 3.76 -19.73 -11.19
N LEU A 540 2.56 -19.40 -11.67
CA LEU A 540 2.37 -18.44 -12.75
C LEU A 540 2.73 -17.01 -12.33
N ASN A 541 2.50 -16.62 -11.06
CA ASN A 541 2.93 -15.33 -10.54
C ASN A 541 4.45 -15.13 -10.63
N VAL A 542 5.26 -16.14 -10.24
CA VAL A 542 6.73 -16.06 -10.28
C VAL A 542 7.25 -15.99 -11.72
N VAL A 543 6.62 -16.71 -12.66
CA VAL A 543 6.96 -16.62 -14.09
C VAL A 543 6.60 -15.24 -14.64
N TYR A 544 5.40 -14.74 -14.35
CA TYR A 544 4.93 -13.45 -14.88
C TYR A 544 5.75 -12.26 -14.36
N GLU A 545 6.19 -12.28 -13.10
CA GLU A 545 7.08 -11.23 -12.55
C GLU A 545 8.31 -10.98 -13.46
N LYS A 546 8.96 -12.06 -13.93
CA LYS A 546 10.13 -11.97 -14.81
C LYS A 546 9.76 -11.56 -16.24
N VAL A 547 8.60 -11.98 -16.74
CA VAL A 547 8.06 -11.53 -18.04
C VAL A 547 7.72 -10.04 -17.99
N ALA A 548 7.03 -9.56 -16.95
CA ALA A 548 6.67 -8.15 -16.78
C ALA A 548 7.90 -7.24 -16.65
N TYR A 549 8.94 -7.69 -15.95
CA TYR A 549 10.23 -6.99 -15.91
C TYR A 549 10.85 -6.87 -17.31
N LEU A 550 10.90 -7.98 -18.07
CA LEU A 550 11.41 -7.97 -19.45
C LEU A 550 10.58 -7.06 -20.36
N LEU A 551 9.25 -7.17 -20.35
CA LEU A 551 8.35 -6.34 -21.17
C LEU A 551 8.46 -4.85 -20.82
N THR A 552 8.57 -4.48 -19.54
CA THR A 552 8.71 -3.06 -19.14
C THR A 552 10.08 -2.50 -19.50
N ASN A 553 11.15 -3.30 -19.44
CA ASN A 553 12.46 -2.90 -19.93
C ASN A 553 12.47 -2.72 -21.46
N LEU A 554 11.77 -3.59 -22.20
CA LEU A 554 11.59 -3.48 -23.66
C LEU A 554 10.80 -2.25 -24.08
N GLU A 555 9.99 -1.62 -23.22
CA GLU A 555 9.30 -0.36 -23.53
C GLU A 555 10.25 0.85 -23.60
N HIS A 556 11.43 0.76 -22.96
CA HIS A 556 12.37 1.88 -22.74
C HIS A 556 11.68 3.17 -22.19
N PRO A 557 11.04 3.10 -20.99
CA PRO A 557 10.41 4.27 -20.35
C PRO A 557 11.42 5.38 -20.03
N ARG A 558 10.93 6.62 -19.93
CA ARG A 558 11.75 7.84 -19.81
C ARG A 558 12.28 8.09 -18.40
N THR A 559 11.52 7.72 -17.37
CA THR A 559 11.86 7.94 -15.96
C THR A 559 11.63 6.68 -15.13
N GLU A 560 12.24 6.61 -13.94
CA GLU A 560 12.02 5.54 -12.97
C GLU A 560 10.52 5.48 -12.54
N SER A 561 9.86 6.65 -12.47
CA SER A 561 8.41 6.77 -12.24
C SER A 561 7.57 6.23 -13.41
N GLU A 562 7.90 6.53 -14.68
CA GLU A 562 7.23 5.89 -15.84
C GLU A 562 7.38 4.36 -15.79
N TRP A 563 8.57 3.86 -15.45
CA TRP A 563 8.87 2.44 -15.34
C TRP A 563 8.09 1.76 -14.22
N GLU A 564 8.09 2.32 -13.00
CA GLU A 564 7.33 1.79 -11.86
C GLU A 564 5.83 1.74 -12.16
N ASN A 565 5.25 2.82 -12.70
CA ASN A 565 3.82 2.88 -13.03
C ASN A 565 3.46 1.87 -14.15
N SER A 566 4.32 1.71 -15.16
CA SER A 566 4.11 0.75 -16.26
C SER A 566 4.21 -0.71 -15.79
N PHE A 567 5.20 -1.01 -14.94
CA PHE A 567 5.37 -2.33 -14.32
C PHE A 567 4.21 -2.65 -13.35
N ALA A 568 3.82 -1.71 -12.50
CA ALA A 568 2.71 -1.84 -11.57
C ALA A 568 1.39 -2.16 -12.28
N LEU A 569 1.07 -1.48 -13.39
CA LEU A 569 -0.15 -1.73 -14.15
C LEU A 569 -0.15 -3.14 -14.79
N LYS A 570 0.98 -3.60 -15.33
CA LYS A 570 1.15 -4.97 -15.86
C LYS A 570 0.92 -6.03 -14.77
N MET A 571 1.63 -5.88 -13.66
CA MET A 571 1.54 -6.79 -12.52
C MET A 571 0.13 -6.83 -11.93
N PHE A 572 -0.54 -5.67 -11.83
CA PHE A 572 -1.95 -5.61 -11.44
C PHE A 572 -2.86 -6.36 -12.41
N LEU A 573 -2.82 -6.04 -13.71
CA LEU A 573 -3.72 -6.65 -14.71
C LEU A 573 -3.58 -8.18 -14.73
N PHE A 574 -2.36 -8.69 -14.69
CA PHE A 574 -2.12 -10.14 -14.63
C PHE A 574 -2.57 -10.76 -13.32
N GLN A 575 -2.12 -10.25 -12.16
CA GLN A 575 -2.48 -10.86 -10.88
C GLN A 575 -3.98 -10.75 -10.60
N PHE A 576 -4.65 -9.68 -11.04
CA PHE A 576 -6.09 -9.53 -10.97
C PHE A 576 -6.82 -10.68 -11.69
N VAL A 577 -6.42 -11.02 -12.91
CA VAL A 577 -7.03 -12.14 -13.65
C VAL A 577 -6.61 -13.48 -13.06
N ASN A 578 -5.32 -13.70 -12.77
CA ASN A 578 -4.81 -14.95 -12.20
C ASN A 578 -5.52 -15.32 -10.88
N LEU A 579 -5.78 -14.31 -10.05
CA LEU A 579 -6.38 -14.49 -8.73
C LEU A 579 -7.92 -14.58 -8.76
N ASN A 580 -8.60 -13.77 -9.58
CA ASN A 580 -10.07 -13.70 -9.57
C ASN A 580 -10.76 -14.59 -10.61
N SER A 581 -10.08 -15.05 -11.66
CA SER A 581 -10.70 -15.84 -12.76
C SER A 581 -11.41 -17.10 -12.28
N SER A 582 -10.81 -17.87 -11.37
CA SER A 582 -11.47 -19.05 -10.75
C SER A 582 -12.72 -18.68 -9.95
N THR A 583 -12.71 -17.52 -9.29
CA THR A 583 -13.82 -16.96 -8.51
C THR A 583 -14.96 -16.47 -9.43
N PHE A 584 -14.63 -15.81 -10.55
CA PHE A 584 -15.60 -15.43 -11.59
C PHE A 584 -16.25 -16.65 -12.27
N TYR A 585 -15.49 -17.73 -12.51
CA TYR A 585 -16.06 -18.99 -13.03
C TYR A 585 -17.13 -19.56 -12.09
N ILE A 586 -16.81 -19.65 -10.78
CA ILE A 586 -17.73 -20.17 -9.75
C ILE A 586 -18.95 -19.25 -9.58
N ALA A 587 -18.79 -17.93 -9.69
CA ALA A 587 -19.88 -16.97 -9.54
C ALA A 587 -20.91 -17.04 -10.69
N PHE A 588 -20.47 -17.15 -11.94
CA PHE A 588 -21.31 -16.86 -13.10
C PHE A 588 -21.48 -18.01 -14.12
N PHE A 589 -20.59 -19.00 -14.14
CA PHE A 589 -20.59 -20.07 -15.16
C PHE A 589 -20.92 -21.45 -14.57
N LEU A 590 -20.50 -21.72 -13.33
CA LEU A 590 -20.76 -22.98 -12.63
C LEU A 590 -22.27 -23.30 -12.54
N GLY A 591 -22.66 -24.54 -12.83
CA GLY A 591 -24.05 -25.01 -12.81
C GLY A 591 -25.01 -24.39 -13.85
N ARG A 592 -24.66 -23.26 -14.48
CA ARG A 592 -25.60 -22.49 -15.32
C ARG A 592 -25.91 -23.14 -16.67
N PHE A 593 -25.01 -23.99 -17.15
CA PHE A 593 -25.03 -24.63 -18.47
C PHE A 593 -25.16 -26.16 -18.43
N ALA A 594 -25.63 -26.76 -17.33
CA ALA A 594 -25.66 -28.22 -17.16
C ALA A 594 -26.61 -28.99 -18.11
N GLY A 595 -27.68 -28.35 -18.58
CA GLY A 595 -28.77 -29.01 -19.32
C GLY A 595 -29.88 -29.47 -18.38
N ARG A 596 -30.58 -30.56 -18.72
CA ARG A 596 -31.65 -31.17 -17.92
C ARG A 596 -31.38 -32.66 -17.66
N PRO A 597 -32.01 -33.28 -16.65
CA PRO A 597 -32.08 -34.75 -16.58
C PRO A 597 -32.63 -35.34 -17.89
N GLY A 598 -32.03 -36.44 -18.35
CA GLY A 598 -32.25 -37.00 -19.69
C GLY A 598 -31.30 -36.42 -20.74
N ASP A 599 -31.11 -35.10 -20.75
CA ASP A 599 -30.40 -34.36 -21.80
C ASP A 599 -29.43 -33.32 -21.19
N TYR A 600 -28.28 -33.82 -20.77
CA TYR A 600 -27.21 -33.03 -20.16
C TYR A 600 -26.20 -32.56 -21.19
N ASN A 601 -25.78 -31.30 -21.09
CA ASN A 601 -24.68 -30.76 -21.88
C ASN A 601 -23.36 -31.46 -21.47
N LYS A 602 -22.68 -32.06 -22.45
CA LYS A 602 -21.43 -32.81 -22.26
C LYS A 602 -20.26 -32.10 -22.93
N LEU A 603 -19.27 -31.73 -22.13
CA LEU A 603 -17.98 -31.24 -22.62
C LEU A 603 -17.28 -32.36 -23.42
N PHE A 604 -16.88 -32.05 -24.65
CA PHE A 604 -16.34 -33.01 -25.63
C PHE A 604 -17.21 -34.28 -25.81
N ASN A 605 -18.54 -34.14 -25.73
CA ASN A 605 -19.54 -35.22 -25.78
C ASN A 605 -19.39 -36.33 -24.72
N ARG A 606 -18.45 -36.21 -23.78
CA ARG A 606 -18.07 -37.24 -22.80
C ARG A 606 -18.36 -36.85 -21.36
N TRP A 607 -17.92 -35.67 -20.92
CA TRP A 607 -17.95 -35.27 -19.51
C TRP A 607 -19.14 -34.35 -19.23
N ARG A 608 -20.02 -34.72 -18.31
CA ARG A 608 -21.14 -33.85 -17.86
C ARG A 608 -20.59 -32.57 -17.23
N MET A 609 -21.16 -31.42 -17.56
CA MET A 609 -20.79 -30.14 -16.95
C MET A 609 -21.06 -30.11 -15.44
N GLU A 610 -20.26 -29.35 -14.69
CA GLU A 610 -20.34 -29.30 -13.23
C GLU A 610 -21.60 -28.56 -12.74
N GLU A 611 -22.33 -29.18 -11.81
CA GLU A 611 -23.56 -28.66 -11.19
C GLU A 611 -23.28 -28.14 -9.78
N CYS A 612 -23.91 -27.02 -9.41
CA CYS A 612 -23.81 -26.49 -8.05
C CYS A 612 -24.52 -27.39 -7.03
N HIS A 613 -24.08 -27.32 -5.77
CA HIS A 613 -24.77 -27.98 -4.66
C HIS A 613 -26.25 -27.52 -4.57
N PRO A 614 -27.21 -28.38 -4.15
CA PRO A 614 -28.64 -28.03 -4.10
C PRO A 614 -29.01 -26.77 -3.30
N SER A 615 -28.14 -26.33 -2.39
CA SER A 615 -28.26 -25.08 -1.63
C SER A 615 -27.73 -23.81 -2.34
N GLY A 616 -27.35 -23.91 -3.62
CA GLY A 616 -26.86 -22.80 -4.45
C GLY A 616 -25.33 -22.63 -4.45
N CYS A 617 -24.81 -22.08 -5.55
CA CYS A 617 -23.38 -21.90 -5.85
C CYS A 617 -22.69 -20.86 -4.93
N LEU A 618 -23.44 -20.04 -4.20
CA LEU A 618 -22.91 -18.96 -3.37
C LEU A 618 -22.01 -19.47 -2.23
N ILE A 619 -22.24 -20.69 -1.72
CA ILE A 619 -21.36 -21.33 -0.75
C ILE A 619 -20.00 -21.66 -1.36
N ASP A 620 -19.96 -22.20 -2.58
CA ASP A 620 -18.72 -22.54 -3.28
C ASP A 620 -17.89 -21.29 -3.56
N LEU A 621 -18.57 -20.19 -3.91
CA LEU A 621 -17.97 -18.86 -4.07
C LEU A 621 -17.38 -18.32 -2.76
N CYS A 622 -18.15 -18.35 -1.67
CA CYS A 622 -17.72 -17.91 -0.35
C CYS A 622 -16.54 -18.73 0.19
N LEU A 623 -16.54 -20.06 -0.04
CA LEU A 623 -15.46 -20.95 0.37
C LEU A 623 -14.20 -20.71 -0.48
N GLN A 624 -14.32 -20.57 -1.80
CA GLN A 624 -13.20 -20.21 -2.69
C GLN A 624 -12.54 -18.91 -2.24
N MET A 625 -13.33 -17.85 -2.02
CA MET A 625 -12.83 -16.55 -1.54
C MET A 625 -12.17 -16.64 -0.17
N GLY A 626 -12.83 -17.28 0.80
CA GLY A 626 -12.32 -17.41 2.17
C GLY A 626 -11.00 -18.19 2.22
N VAL A 627 -10.90 -19.29 1.46
CA VAL A 627 -9.69 -20.10 1.38
C VAL A 627 -8.57 -19.36 0.64
N ILE A 628 -8.84 -18.70 -0.50
CA ILE A 628 -7.81 -17.92 -1.21
C ILE A 628 -7.32 -16.77 -0.32
N MET A 629 -8.21 -15.99 0.28
CA MET A 629 -7.82 -14.83 1.09
C MET A 629 -7.05 -15.23 2.35
N VAL A 630 -7.39 -16.35 3.01
CA VAL A 630 -6.66 -16.83 4.19
C VAL A 630 -5.33 -17.51 3.81
N LEU A 631 -5.33 -18.41 2.81
CA LEU A 631 -4.10 -19.12 2.41
C LEU A 631 -3.08 -18.22 1.72
N LYS A 632 -3.49 -17.33 0.81
CA LYS A 632 -2.58 -16.35 0.19
C LYS A 632 -1.93 -15.49 1.26
N GLN A 633 -2.70 -15.00 2.23
CA GLN A 633 -2.14 -14.10 3.24
C GLN A 633 -1.18 -14.82 4.19
N ILE A 634 -1.56 -16.01 4.70
CA ILE A 634 -0.64 -16.81 5.53
C ILE A 634 0.64 -17.14 4.76
N TRP A 635 0.55 -17.45 3.46
CA TRP A 635 1.71 -17.73 2.62
C TRP A 635 2.58 -16.49 2.36
N ASN A 636 1.96 -15.34 2.06
CA ASN A 636 2.66 -14.10 1.78
C ASN A 636 3.39 -13.61 3.02
N ASN A 637 2.69 -13.42 4.15
CA ASN A 637 3.28 -13.02 5.43
C ASN A 637 4.37 -14.00 5.90
N PHE A 638 4.25 -15.30 5.55
CA PHE A 638 5.31 -16.28 5.82
C PHE A 638 6.54 -16.11 4.92
N MET A 639 6.38 -15.89 3.61
CA MET A 639 7.52 -15.72 2.70
C MET A 639 8.20 -14.36 2.88
N GLU A 640 7.41 -13.30 2.98
CA GLU A 640 7.83 -11.90 3.12
C GLU A 640 8.61 -11.65 4.43
N LEU A 641 8.20 -12.28 5.54
CA LEU A 641 9.00 -12.28 6.78
C LEU A 641 10.09 -13.36 6.80
N GLY A 642 9.76 -14.58 6.37
CA GLY A 642 10.57 -15.78 6.55
C GLY A 642 11.78 -15.87 5.64
N TYR A 643 11.64 -15.50 4.37
CA TYR A 643 12.74 -15.49 3.39
C TYR A 643 13.90 -14.58 3.84
N PRO A 644 13.70 -13.26 4.11
CA PRO A 644 14.80 -12.41 4.52
C PRO A 644 15.31 -12.75 5.93
N LEU A 645 14.47 -13.24 6.86
CA LEU A 645 14.95 -13.75 8.15
C LEU A 645 15.91 -14.92 7.99
N LEU A 646 15.55 -15.92 7.18
CA LEU A 646 16.34 -17.12 6.94
C LEU A 646 17.64 -16.80 6.20
N GLN A 647 17.57 -15.97 5.16
CA GLN A 647 18.72 -15.54 4.38
C GLN A 647 19.70 -14.69 5.21
N ASN A 648 19.19 -13.73 5.99
CA ASN A 648 20.01 -12.93 6.91
C ASN A 648 20.57 -13.80 8.06
N TRP A 649 19.85 -14.82 8.52
CA TRP A 649 20.35 -15.79 9.51
C TRP A 649 21.48 -16.65 8.93
N TRP A 650 21.35 -17.15 7.70
CA TRP A 650 22.40 -17.90 7.00
C TRP A 650 23.63 -17.00 6.81
N SER A 651 23.45 -15.77 6.31
CA SER A 651 24.51 -14.75 6.20
C SER A 651 25.27 -14.60 7.53
N ARG A 652 24.56 -14.28 8.63
CA ARG A 652 25.13 -14.18 9.99
C ARG A 652 25.86 -15.46 10.44
N ARG A 653 25.38 -16.64 10.05
CA ARG A 653 26.00 -17.94 10.41
C ARG A 653 27.24 -18.27 9.59
N LYS A 654 27.28 -17.91 8.30
CA LYS A 654 28.49 -17.96 7.44
C LYS A 654 29.56 -17.01 7.99
N MET A 655 29.15 -15.81 8.37
CA MET A 655 30.01 -14.78 8.93
C MET A 655 30.63 -15.17 10.29
N LYS A 656 29.87 -15.81 11.19
CA LYS A 656 30.44 -16.38 12.43
C LYS A 656 31.54 -17.40 12.15
N ARG A 657 31.32 -18.35 11.23
CA ARG A 657 32.32 -19.38 10.86
C ARG A 657 33.60 -18.78 10.24
N ALA A 658 33.48 -17.74 9.43
CA ALA A 658 34.63 -17.01 8.90
C ALA A 658 35.37 -16.22 9.99
N GLY A 659 34.62 -15.58 10.90
CA GLY A 659 35.18 -14.87 12.06
C GLY A 659 35.88 -15.78 13.07
N GLU A 660 35.46 -17.04 13.21
CA GLU A 660 36.12 -18.03 14.09
C GLU A 660 37.54 -18.39 13.63
N GLN A 661 37.90 -18.15 12.36
CA GLN A 661 39.26 -18.30 11.84
C GLN A 661 40.14 -17.05 12.10
N ASN A 662 39.55 -15.85 12.12
CA ASN A 662 40.25 -14.58 12.36
C ASN A 662 40.18 -14.20 13.84
N LYS A 663 41.29 -14.38 14.59
CA LYS A 663 41.36 -14.20 16.06
C LYS A 663 41.03 -12.79 16.61
N SER A 664 40.79 -11.78 15.77
CA SER A 664 40.42 -10.43 16.18
C SER A 664 38.93 -10.32 16.56
N LYS A 665 38.64 -10.27 17.87
CA LYS A 665 37.29 -9.97 18.42
C LYS A 665 36.87 -8.49 18.25
N GLU A 666 37.16 -7.86 17.12
CA GLU A 666 36.65 -6.52 16.84
C GLU A 666 35.15 -6.57 16.47
N GLN A 667 34.38 -5.60 16.95
CA GLN A 667 32.96 -5.50 16.61
C GLN A 667 32.81 -5.04 15.16
N LEU A 668 32.08 -5.78 14.32
CA LEU A 668 31.87 -5.39 12.93
C LEU A 668 31.25 -3.98 12.85
N PRO A 669 31.82 -3.07 12.04
CA PRO A 669 31.34 -1.70 11.90
C PRO A 669 29.99 -1.65 11.18
N GLN A 670 29.28 -0.51 11.29
CA GLN A 670 27.89 -0.42 10.86
C GLN A 670 27.70 -0.66 9.36
N TRP A 671 28.62 -0.17 8.52
CA TRP A 671 28.57 -0.38 7.06
C TRP A 671 28.70 -1.86 6.66
N ASP A 672 29.58 -2.62 7.31
CA ASP A 672 29.75 -4.06 7.04
C ASP A 672 28.56 -4.87 7.60
N ARG A 673 27.97 -4.43 8.72
CA ARG A 673 26.71 -5.01 9.22
C ARG A 673 25.53 -4.78 8.27
N ASP A 674 25.37 -3.57 7.76
CA ASP A 674 24.28 -3.22 6.84
C ASP A 674 24.49 -3.86 5.45
N TRP A 675 25.73 -3.97 4.96
CA TRP A 675 26.06 -4.75 3.75
C TRP A 675 25.57 -6.21 3.81
N ASN A 676 25.55 -6.82 5.01
CA ASN A 676 25.09 -8.19 5.21
C ASN A 676 23.57 -8.35 5.40
N LEU A 677 22.79 -7.25 5.31
CA LEU A 677 21.33 -7.27 5.17
C LEU A 677 20.91 -7.34 3.69
N GLN A 678 19.67 -7.73 3.41
CA GLN A 678 19.14 -7.75 2.04
C GLN A 678 18.92 -6.33 1.50
N PRO A 679 19.15 -6.06 0.21
CA PRO A 679 18.58 -4.88 -0.44
C PRO A 679 17.04 -4.96 -0.44
N MET A 680 16.39 -3.82 -0.63
CA MET A 680 14.97 -3.76 -1.01
C MET A 680 14.79 -4.35 -2.43
N ASN A 681 13.59 -4.84 -2.76
CA ASN A 681 13.29 -5.39 -4.08
C ASN A 681 13.59 -4.38 -5.20
N ALA A 682 13.96 -4.90 -6.39
CA ALA A 682 14.24 -4.07 -7.57
C ALA A 682 13.01 -3.28 -8.08
N HIS A 683 11.81 -3.66 -7.62
CA HIS A 683 10.52 -3.02 -7.94
C HIS A 683 10.04 -2.08 -6.82
N GLY A 684 10.90 -1.78 -5.83
CA GLY A 684 10.64 -0.79 -4.80
C GLY A 684 9.46 -1.14 -3.89
N LEU A 685 8.39 -0.35 -3.98
CA LEU A 685 7.14 -0.51 -3.22
C LEU A 685 6.00 -1.12 -4.06
N VAL A 686 6.24 -1.47 -5.32
CA VAL A 686 5.18 -1.98 -6.21
C VAL A 686 4.52 -3.23 -5.63
N ASP A 687 5.31 -4.16 -5.10
CA ASP A 687 4.82 -5.42 -4.52
C ASP A 687 3.92 -5.16 -3.29
N GLU A 688 4.34 -4.23 -2.42
CA GLU A 688 3.65 -3.88 -1.16
C GLU A 688 2.29 -3.22 -1.41
N TYR A 689 2.22 -2.29 -2.39
CA TYR A 689 0.94 -1.70 -2.81
C TYR A 689 0.07 -2.72 -3.55
N LEU A 690 0.65 -3.58 -4.40
CA LEU A 690 -0.08 -4.58 -5.18
C LEU A 690 -0.82 -5.59 -4.28
N GLU A 691 -0.16 -6.06 -3.22
CA GLU A 691 -0.76 -6.90 -2.16
C GLU A 691 -2.06 -6.28 -1.61
N MET A 692 -1.96 -5.04 -1.15
CA MET A 692 -3.04 -4.31 -0.49
C MET A 692 -4.15 -3.88 -1.47
N VAL A 693 -3.81 -3.56 -2.72
CA VAL A 693 -4.76 -3.25 -3.80
C VAL A 693 -5.56 -4.49 -4.22
N LEU A 694 -4.93 -5.67 -4.27
CA LEU A 694 -5.65 -6.93 -4.50
C LEU A 694 -6.55 -7.30 -3.31
N GLN A 695 -6.13 -7.02 -2.07
CA GLN A 695 -6.99 -7.16 -0.89
C GLN A 695 -8.20 -6.19 -0.93
N PHE A 696 -8.01 -4.96 -1.42
CA PHE A 696 -9.12 -4.03 -1.68
C PHE A 696 -10.07 -4.58 -2.76
N GLY A 697 -9.54 -5.24 -3.79
CA GLY A 697 -10.32 -6.01 -4.77
C GLY A 697 -11.21 -7.07 -4.12
N PHE A 698 -10.65 -7.96 -3.29
CA PHE A 698 -11.43 -8.99 -2.60
C PHE A 698 -12.52 -8.44 -1.67
N THR A 699 -12.22 -7.35 -0.95
CA THR A 699 -13.17 -6.74 0.01
C THR A 699 -14.27 -5.92 -0.64
N THR A 700 -14.20 -5.65 -1.95
CA THR A 700 -15.20 -4.86 -2.68
C THR A 700 -15.93 -5.65 -3.76
N ILE A 701 -15.22 -6.42 -4.61
CA ILE A 701 -15.78 -6.99 -5.84
C ILE A 701 -16.84 -8.07 -5.60
N PHE A 702 -16.61 -8.94 -4.62
CA PHE A 702 -17.50 -10.07 -4.31
C PHE A 702 -18.14 -9.94 -2.91
N VAL A 703 -18.21 -8.73 -2.36
CA VAL A 703 -18.59 -8.51 -0.95
C VAL A 703 -20.03 -8.91 -0.63
N ALA A 704 -20.93 -8.92 -1.63
CA ALA A 704 -22.28 -9.46 -1.52
C ALA A 704 -22.31 -10.97 -1.19
N ALA A 705 -21.29 -11.73 -1.56
CA ALA A 705 -21.18 -13.17 -1.26
C ALA A 705 -20.52 -13.45 0.11
N PHE A 706 -19.73 -12.53 0.65
CA PHE A 706 -19.00 -12.73 1.91
C PHE A 706 -18.84 -11.44 2.74
N PRO A 707 -19.84 -11.07 3.56
CA PRO A 707 -19.84 -9.84 4.36
C PRO A 707 -18.72 -9.71 5.40
N LEU A 708 -18.06 -10.82 5.76
CA LEU A 708 -16.93 -10.81 6.71
C LEU A 708 -15.58 -10.47 6.05
N ALA A 709 -15.52 -10.29 4.72
CA ALA A 709 -14.27 -9.95 4.04
C ALA A 709 -13.55 -8.71 4.63
N PRO A 710 -14.24 -7.57 4.92
CA PRO A 710 -13.58 -6.40 5.50
C PRO A 710 -13.06 -6.62 6.93
N LEU A 711 -13.63 -7.56 7.69
CA LEU A 711 -13.14 -7.92 9.03
C LEU A 711 -11.83 -8.71 8.95
N LEU A 712 -11.73 -9.67 8.03
CA LEU A 712 -10.49 -10.43 7.83
C LEU A 712 -9.38 -9.55 7.23
N ALA A 713 -9.72 -8.65 6.31
CA ALA A 713 -8.81 -7.63 5.79
C ALA A 713 -8.31 -6.66 6.88
N LEU A 714 -9.20 -6.21 7.78
CA LEU A 714 -8.83 -5.39 8.93
C LEU A 714 -7.85 -6.11 9.86
N LEU A 715 -8.10 -7.39 10.16
CA LEU A 715 -7.20 -8.22 10.96
C LEU A 715 -5.85 -8.42 10.26
N ASN A 716 -5.82 -8.60 8.94
CA ASN A 716 -4.57 -8.67 8.19
C ASN A 716 -3.79 -7.35 8.29
N ASN A 717 -4.37 -6.21 7.92
CA ASN A 717 -3.63 -4.95 7.92
C ASN A 717 -3.01 -4.58 9.29
N ILE A 718 -3.63 -5.01 10.41
CA ILE A 718 -3.10 -4.81 11.76
C ILE A 718 -1.80 -5.62 11.98
N ILE A 719 -1.69 -6.81 11.37
CA ILE A 719 -0.46 -7.61 11.28
C ILE A 719 0.51 -6.95 10.29
N GLU A 720 0.04 -6.64 9.08
CA GLU A 720 0.81 -6.11 7.96
C GLU A 720 1.63 -4.87 8.35
N ILE A 721 0.98 -3.84 8.90
CA ILE A 721 1.62 -2.59 9.36
C ILE A 721 2.82 -2.86 10.29
N ARG A 722 2.82 -3.97 11.05
CA ARG A 722 3.88 -4.33 12.00
C ARG A 722 4.91 -5.27 11.40
N LEU A 723 4.50 -6.15 10.50
CA LEU A 723 5.37 -7.02 9.73
C LEU A 723 6.26 -6.18 8.81
N ASP A 724 5.65 -5.29 8.01
CA ASP A 724 6.32 -4.28 7.20
C ASP A 724 7.30 -3.44 8.02
N ALA A 725 6.82 -2.81 9.09
CA ALA A 725 7.65 -1.97 9.95
C ALA A 725 8.87 -2.75 10.48
N TYR A 726 8.70 -4.03 10.79
CA TYR A 726 9.78 -4.92 11.20
C TYR A 726 10.75 -5.25 10.05
N LYS A 727 10.25 -5.54 8.84
CA LYS A 727 11.01 -5.74 7.59
C LYS A 727 11.92 -4.54 7.30
N PHE A 728 11.34 -3.35 7.17
CA PHE A 728 12.05 -2.09 6.89
C PHE A 728 13.06 -1.68 7.97
N VAL A 729 12.78 -1.92 9.26
CA VAL A 729 13.67 -1.49 10.36
C VAL A 729 14.80 -2.50 10.62
N THR A 730 14.58 -3.80 10.35
CA THR A 730 15.48 -4.88 10.86
C THR A 730 16.06 -5.85 9.83
N GLN A 731 15.41 -6.10 8.69
CA GLN A 731 15.85 -7.12 7.73
C GLN A 731 16.42 -6.56 6.42
N TRP A 732 15.94 -5.40 5.98
CA TRP A 732 16.46 -4.71 4.81
C TRP A 732 17.58 -3.73 5.16
N ARG A 733 18.42 -3.43 4.17
CA ARG A 733 19.27 -2.24 4.09
C ARG A 733 18.38 -0.99 4.06
N ARG A 734 18.91 0.16 4.51
CA ARG A 734 18.19 1.44 4.42
C ARG A 734 17.91 1.75 2.94
N PRO A 735 16.65 1.82 2.50
CA PRO A 735 16.33 2.27 1.15
C PRO A 735 16.67 3.75 0.98
N MET A 736 16.82 4.18 -0.26
CA MET A 736 17.19 5.55 -0.60
C MET A 736 15.99 6.50 -0.39
N PRO A 737 16.07 7.56 0.44
CA PRO A 737 14.96 8.49 0.69
C PRO A 737 14.48 9.27 -0.54
N ALA A 738 13.49 8.72 -1.24
CA ALA A 738 12.82 9.32 -2.38
C ALA A 738 11.61 10.18 -1.97
N ARG A 739 11.33 11.22 -2.77
CA ARG A 739 10.08 11.98 -2.72
C ARG A 739 8.99 11.28 -3.53
N ALA A 740 7.73 11.48 -3.16
CA ALA A 740 6.56 11.16 -3.96
C ALA A 740 5.41 12.07 -3.51
N THR A 741 4.72 12.72 -4.44
CA THR A 741 3.56 13.59 -4.17
C THR A 741 2.29 12.78 -3.94
N ASP A 742 2.18 11.60 -4.56
CA ASP A 742 1.08 10.67 -4.42
C ASP A 742 1.50 9.18 -4.48
N ILE A 743 0.51 8.29 -4.54
CA ILE A 743 0.70 6.83 -4.61
C ILE A 743 0.86 6.32 -6.07
N GLY A 744 1.09 7.20 -7.03
CA GLY A 744 1.16 6.86 -8.46
C GLY A 744 -0.13 6.23 -9.00
N ILE A 745 0.03 5.34 -9.98
CA ILE A 745 -1.05 4.66 -10.73
C ILE A 745 -2.08 3.95 -9.84
N TRP A 746 -1.72 3.58 -8.61
CA TRP A 746 -2.59 2.86 -7.68
C TRP A 746 -3.91 3.57 -7.37
N HIS A 747 -3.97 4.90 -7.42
CA HIS A 747 -5.25 5.61 -7.26
C HIS A 747 -6.25 5.24 -8.37
N GLY A 748 -5.82 5.29 -9.64
CA GLY A 748 -6.65 4.95 -10.79
C GLY A 748 -7.04 3.47 -10.81
N VAL A 749 -6.12 2.59 -10.36
CA VAL A 749 -6.40 1.16 -10.19
C VAL A 749 -7.51 0.92 -9.15
N LEU A 750 -7.41 1.54 -7.98
CA LEU A 750 -8.45 1.42 -6.92
C LEU A 750 -9.80 1.98 -7.37
N GLU A 751 -9.80 3.09 -8.12
CA GLU A 751 -11.03 3.67 -8.68
C GLU A 751 -11.69 2.75 -9.72
N GLY A 752 -10.89 2.12 -10.59
CA GLY A 752 -11.33 1.11 -11.55
C GLY A 752 -11.88 -0.15 -10.89
N ILE A 753 -11.20 -0.66 -9.85
CA ILE A 753 -11.73 -1.73 -8.97
C ILE A 753 -13.09 -1.33 -8.41
N GLY A 754 -13.23 -0.08 -7.95
CA GLY A 754 -14.49 0.48 -7.44
C GLY A 754 -15.59 0.65 -8.49
N VAL A 755 -15.30 0.54 -9.79
CA VAL A 755 -16.32 0.45 -10.86
C VAL A 755 -16.68 -1.02 -11.10
N VAL A 756 -15.69 -1.89 -11.27
CA VAL A 756 -15.87 -3.34 -11.46
C VAL A 756 -16.64 -3.97 -10.29
N ALA A 757 -16.45 -3.47 -9.07
CA ALA A 757 -17.16 -3.94 -7.88
C ALA A 757 -18.67 -3.65 -7.91
N VAL A 758 -19.13 -2.50 -8.44
CA VAL A 758 -20.57 -2.20 -8.52
C VAL A 758 -21.27 -3.21 -9.43
N ILE A 759 -20.70 -3.41 -10.62
CA ILE A 759 -21.18 -4.36 -11.63
C ILE A 759 -21.14 -5.79 -11.06
N THR A 760 -20.00 -6.22 -10.51
CA THR A 760 -19.84 -7.61 -10.05
C THR A 760 -20.81 -7.95 -8.91
N ASN A 761 -21.04 -7.05 -7.94
CA ASN A 761 -22.03 -7.30 -6.89
C ASN A 761 -23.47 -7.31 -7.43
N ALA A 762 -23.81 -6.47 -8.41
CA ALA A 762 -25.13 -6.51 -9.06
C ALA A 762 -25.39 -7.88 -9.71
N PHE A 763 -24.42 -8.39 -10.47
CA PHE A 763 -24.49 -9.72 -11.10
C PHE A 763 -24.49 -10.86 -10.07
N VAL A 764 -23.72 -10.79 -8.97
CA VAL A 764 -23.73 -11.80 -7.89
C VAL A 764 -25.10 -11.87 -7.20
N ILE A 765 -25.71 -10.72 -6.88
CA ILE A 765 -27.03 -10.66 -6.24
C ILE A 765 -28.15 -11.12 -7.20
N ALA A 766 -28.03 -10.83 -8.49
CA ALA A 766 -29.02 -11.26 -9.48
C ALA A 766 -28.89 -12.74 -9.83
N ILE A 767 -27.69 -13.23 -10.18
CA ILE A 767 -27.48 -14.54 -10.79
C ILE A 767 -27.15 -15.61 -9.76
N THR A 768 -26.16 -15.36 -8.89
CA THR A 768 -25.59 -16.37 -7.97
C THR A 768 -26.39 -16.54 -6.69
N SER A 769 -26.98 -15.46 -6.19
CA SER A 769 -27.88 -15.43 -5.03
C SER A 769 -29.30 -15.90 -5.39
N ASP A 770 -30.01 -16.44 -4.39
CA ASP A 770 -31.42 -16.81 -4.48
C ASP A 770 -32.38 -15.66 -4.10
N TYR A 771 -31.86 -14.45 -3.86
CA TYR A 771 -32.65 -13.28 -3.47
C TYR A 771 -33.75 -12.93 -4.49
N ILE A 772 -33.41 -12.79 -5.78
CA ILE A 772 -34.39 -12.43 -6.83
C ILE A 772 -35.44 -13.52 -7.05
N PRO A 773 -35.10 -14.82 -7.17
CA PRO A 773 -36.10 -15.89 -7.25
C PRO A 773 -37.06 -15.94 -6.03
N ARG A 774 -36.55 -15.75 -4.81
CA ARG A 774 -37.39 -15.67 -3.59
C ARG A 774 -38.31 -14.45 -3.61
N PHE A 775 -37.83 -13.30 -4.10
CA PHE A 775 -38.62 -12.07 -4.24
C PHE A 775 -39.75 -12.25 -5.26
N VAL A 776 -39.44 -12.72 -6.47
CA VAL A 776 -40.44 -12.99 -7.52
C VAL A 776 -41.48 -14.00 -7.05
N TYR A 777 -41.08 -15.06 -6.34
CA TYR A 777 -42.04 -15.97 -5.72
C TYR A 777 -42.93 -15.24 -4.71
N ALA A 778 -42.35 -14.55 -3.72
CA ALA A 778 -43.09 -13.90 -2.64
C ALA A 778 -44.18 -12.92 -3.11
N PHE A 779 -43.94 -12.20 -4.21
CA PHE A 779 -44.85 -11.16 -4.73
C PHE A 779 -45.69 -11.56 -5.95
N LYS A 780 -45.43 -12.70 -6.61
CA LYS A 780 -46.20 -13.14 -7.81
C LYS A 780 -46.81 -14.54 -7.72
N TYR A 781 -46.26 -15.43 -6.88
CA TYR A 781 -46.62 -16.86 -6.84
C TYR A 781 -46.82 -17.42 -5.41
N GLY A 782 -46.48 -16.64 -4.38
CA GLY A 782 -46.53 -17.04 -2.98
C GLY A 782 -47.72 -16.42 -2.22
N PRO A 783 -48.04 -16.95 -1.02
CA PRO A 783 -49.24 -16.59 -0.25
C PRO A 783 -49.29 -15.13 0.28
N CYS A 784 -48.29 -14.29 0.00
CA CYS A 784 -48.38 -12.86 0.29
C CYS A 784 -49.13 -12.05 -0.76
N VAL A 785 -49.49 -12.64 -1.90
CA VAL A 785 -50.53 -12.08 -2.79
C VAL A 785 -51.89 -12.12 -2.09
N ASP A 786 -52.21 -13.21 -1.40
CA ASP A 786 -53.57 -13.47 -0.89
C ASP A 786 -53.77 -13.13 0.60
N LYS A 787 -52.74 -13.30 1.44
CA LYS A 787 -52.89 -13.37 2.91
C LYS A 787 -51.86 -12.58 3.72
N GLY A 788 -50.89 -11.91 3.09
CA GLY A 788 -49.97 -10.96 3.75
C GLY A 788 -48.98 -11.53 4.79
N TYR A 789 -49.09 -12.78 5.23
CA TYR A 789 -48.17 -13.40 6.20
C TYR A 789 -47.46 -14.66 5.67
N ARG A 790 -46.19 -14.84 6.09
CA ARG A 790 -45.32 -16.00 5.77
C ARG A 790 -45.07 -16.21 4.25
N CYS A 791 -44.74 -15.13 3.52
CA CYS A 791 -44.65 -15.07 2.04
C CYS A 791 -43.89 -16.19 1.33
N LEU A 792 -42.84 -16.76 1.93
CA LEU A 792 -42.03 -17.82 1.30
C LEU A 792 -42.63 -19.23 1.45
N ARG A 793 -43.81 -19.39 2.07
CA ARG A 793 -44.41 -20.72 2.33
C ARG A 793 -44.79 -21.42 1.04
N GLY A 794 -44.01 -22.44 0.70
CA GLY A 794 -44.14 -23.22 -0.53
C GLY A 794 -43.00 -23.04 -1.52
N TYR A 795 -42.08 -22.07 -1.29
CA TYR A 795 -40.99 -21.73 -2.23
C TYR A 795 -40.22 -22.97 -2.72
N LEU A 796 -39.70 -23.80 -1.81
CA LEU A 796 -38.94 -25.02 -2.16
C LEU A 796 -39.75 -26.08 -2.93
N ASN A 797 -41.08 -26.06 -2.85
CA ASN A 797 -41.95 -26.97 -3.61
C ASN A 797 -42.27 -26.41 -5.02
N ASN A 798 -42.23 -25.08 -5.19
CA ASN A 798 -42.41 -24.41 -6.47
C ASN A 798 -41.09 -24.27 -7.26
N SER A 799 -39.95 -24.09 -6.59
CA SER A 799 -38.63 -23.88 -7.20
C SER A 799 -37.93 -25.18 -7.64
N LEU A 800 -38.66 -26.30 -7.71
CA LEU A 800 -38.13 -27.62 -8.02
C LEU A 800 -39.01 -28.30 -9.09
N SER A 801 -38.51 -28.37 -10.32
CA SER A 801 -39.12 -29.10 -11.42
C SER A 801 -39.09 -30.62 -11.18
N VAL A 802 -40.10 -31.32 -11.71
CA VAL A 802 -40.25 -32.78 -11.59
C VAL A 802 -39.67 -33.45 -12.84
N PHE A 803 -38.96 -34.57 -12.64
CA PHE A 803 -38.44 -35.42 -13.72
C PHE A 803 -38.86 -36.88 -13.52
N ASN A 804 -39.19 -37.57 -14.61
CA ASN A 804 -39.55 -38.99 -14.61
C ASN A 804 -38.32 -39.86 -14.89
N MET A 805 -37.86 -40.68 -13.92
CA MET A 805 -36.76 -41.63 -14.17
C MET A 805 -37.05 -42.64 -15.29
N GLY A 806 -38.31 -42.89 -15.64
CA GLY A 806 -38.68 -43.84 -16.70
C GLY A 806 -38.10 -43.49 -18.07
N GLU A 807 -37.84 -42.20 -18.33
CA GLU A 807 -37.19 -41.74 -19.58
C GLU A 807 -35.67 -41.99 -19.58
N LEU A 808 -35.07 -42.27 -18.42
CA LEU A 808 -33.62 -42.49 -18.29
C LEU A 808 -33.22 -43.96 -18.50
N LYS A 809 -34.19 -44.88 -18.56
CA LYS A 809 -34.00 -46.33 -18.79
C LYS A 809 -35.23 -46.97 -19.42
N ASN A 810 -35.06 -47.62 -20.58
CA ASN A 810 -36.08 -48.43 -21.26
C ASN A 810 -36.40 -49.75 -20.51
N GLY A 811 -36.85 -49.70 -19.24
CA GLY A 811 -37.12 -50.92 -18.47
C GLY A 811 -37.33 -50.76 -16.95
N SER A 812 -38.23 -49.88 -16.50
CA SER A 812 -38.75 -49.95 -15.13
C SER A 812 -40.22 -49.53 -15.03
N TYR A 813 -41.10 -50.50 -14.81
CA TYR A 813 -42.58 -50.38 -14.81
C TYR A 813 -43.20 -49.54 -13.66
N HIS A 814 -42.41 -48.77 -12.93
CA HIS A 814 -42.90 -47.85 -11.90
C HIS A 814 -42.31 -46.44 -12.11
N PRO A 815 -43.13 -45.40 -12.30
CA PRO A 815 -42.64 -44.04 -12.51
C PRO A 815 -42.04 -43.50 -11.20
N ARG A 816 -40.72 -43.57 -11.08
CA ARG A 816 -39.98 -42.90 -10.00
C ARG A 816 -39.73 -41.46 -10.40
N TYR A 817 -40.49 -40.54 -9.80
CA TYR A 817 -40.23 -39.12 -9.93
C TYR A 817 -39.08 -38.69 -9.03
N CYS A 818 -38.14 -37.92 -9.57
CA CYS A 818 -37.17 -37.15 -8.77
C CYS A 818 -37.36 -35.65 -9.08
N ARG A 819 -36.77 -34.78 -8.26
CA ARG A 819 -36.86 -33.33 -8.44
C ARG A 819 -35.49 -32.71 -8.69
N TYR A 820 -35.46 -31.67 -9.52
CA TYR A 820 -34.25 -30.91 -9.86
C TYR A 820 -34.54 -29.41 -9.83
N ARG A 821 -33.47 -28.60 -9.86
CA ARG A 821 -33.54 -27.14 -9.64
C ARG A 821 -33.54 -26.39 -10.98
N ASP A 822 -34.68 -26.38 -11.66
CA ASP A 822 -34.96 -25.53 -12.83
C ASP A 822 -36.45 -25.11 -12.86
N TYR A 823 -36.80 -24.13 -13.68
CA TYR A 823 -38.18 -23.61 -13.83
C TYR A 823 -38.88 -24.23 -15.05
N ARG A 824 -38.84 -25.57 -15.13
CA ARG A 824 -39.36 -26.37 -16.26
C ARG A 824 -40.70 -27.04 -15.98
N ALA A 825 -41.47 -27.22 -17.04
CA ALA A 825 -42.80 -27.81 -17.01
C ALA A 825 -42.74 -29.32 -16.65
N PRO A 826 -43.74 -29.85 -15.92
CA PRO A 826 -43.74 -31.24 -15.44
C PRO A 826 -44.00 -32.26 -16.56
N PRO A 827 -43.67 -33.56 -16.38
CA PRO A 827 -43.85 -34.59 -17.42
C PRO A 827 -45.29 -34.85 -17.88
N TRP A 828 -46.30 -34.27 -17.21
CA TRP A 828 -47.72 -34.37 -17.56
C TRP A 828 -48.31 -33.08 -18.14
N SER A 829 -47.50 -32.07 -18.45
CA SER A 829 -47.94 -30.90 -19.21
C SER A 829 -47.89 -31.17 -20.73
N PRO A 830 -48.67 -30.44 -21.57
CA PRO A 830 -48.67 -30.63 -23.02
C PRO A 830 -47.30 -30.39 -23.67
N GLU A 831 -46.48 -29.51 -23.10
CA GLU A 831 -45.08 -29.28 -23.50
C GLU A 831 -44.16 -29.70 -22.35
N PRO A 832 -43.84 -31.01 -22.19
CA PRO A 832 -43.11 -31.51 -21.05
C PRO A 832 -41.65 -31.02 -21.06
N TYR A 833 -41.15 -30.63 -19.89
CA TYR A 833 -39.79 -30.12 -19.65
C TYR A 833 -39.43 -28.77 -20.29
N GLU A 834 -40.34 -28.10 -20.98
CA GLU A 834 -40.06 -26.76 -21.51
C GLU A 834 -40.02 -25.65 -20.45
N PHE A 835 -39.42 -24.51 -20.79
CA PHE A 835 -39.28 -23.39 -19.85
C PHE A 835 -40.63 -22.72 -19.54
N THR A 836 -41.02 -22.76 -18.27
CA THR A 836 -42.28 -22.15 -17.81
C THR A 836 -42.23 -20.62 -17.84
N LEU A 837 -43.40 -19.96 -17.81
CA LEU A 837 -43.52 -18.52 -17.60
C LEU A 837 -42.78 -18.02 -16.32
N GLN A 838 -42.61 -18.88 -15.30
CA GLN A 838 -41.85 -18.53 -14.10
C GLN A 838 -40.37 -18.26 -14.41
N PHE A 839 -39.77 -19.04 -15.32
CA PHE A 839 -38.38 -18.84 -15.78
C PHE A 839 -38.20 -17.43 -16.34
N TRP A 840 -39.10 -17.02 -17.23
CA TRP A 840 -39.05 -15.73 -17.91
C TRP A 840 -39.30 -14.55 -16.96
N HIS A 841 -40.24 -14.68 -16.01
CA HIS A 841 -40.42 -13.66 -14.97
C HIS A 841 -39.17 -13.52 -14.06
N VAL A 842 -38.54 -14.63 -13.65
CA VAL A 842 -37.31 -14.59 -12.86
C VAL A 842 -36.14 -14.00 -13.66
N LEU A 843 -36.02 -14.32 -14.95
CA LEU A 843 -35.00 -13.75 -15.83
C LEU A 843 -35.20 -12.23 -16.05
N ALA A 844 -36.43 -11.79 -16.33
CA ALA A 844 -36.76 -10.37 -16.48
C ALA A 844 -36.49 -9.58 -15.19
N ALA A 845 -36.89 -10.11 -14.02
CA ALA A 845 -36.62 -9.50 -12.73
C ALA A 845 -35.12 -9.40 -12.41
N ARG A 846 -34.32 -10.39 -12.82
CA ARG A 846 -32.85 -10.37 -12.69
C ARG A 846 -32.22 -9.24 -13.50
N LEU A 847 -32.60 -9.11 -14.78
CA LEU A 847 -32.09 -8.06 -15.67
C LEU A 847 -32.52 -6.67 -15.20
N ALA A 848 -33.78 -6.50 -14.81
CA ALA A 848 -34.30 -5.25 -14.26
C ALA A 848 -33.58 -4.86 -12.95
N PHE A 849 -33.30 -5.82 -12.07
CA PHE A 849 -32.56 -5.57 -10.83
C PHE A 849 -31.13 -5.07 -11.11
N ILE A 850 -30.39 -5.70 -12.04
CA ILE A 850 -29.03 -5.28 -12.39
C ILE A 850 -29.05 -3.81 -12.87
N ILE A 851 -29.91 -3.48 -13.83
CA ILE A 851 -30.02 -2.14 -14.39
C ILE A 851 -30.33 -1.11 -13.30
N VAL A 852 -31.33 -1.36 -12.44
CA VAL A 852 -31.72 -0.44 -11.36
C VAL A 852 -30.62 -0.30 -10.31
N PHE A 853 -29.98 -1.40 -9.90
CA PHE A 853 -28.92 -1.39 -8.90
C PHE A 853 -27.69 -0.61 -9.39
N GLU A 854 -27.23 -0.88 -10.62
CA GLU A 854 -26.07 -0.20 -11.20
C GLU A 854 -26.31 1.32 -11.34
N HIS A 855 -27.42 1.74 -11.95
CA HIS A 855 -27.71 3.16 -12.15
C HIS A 855 -27.90 3.91 -10.82
N LEU A 856 -28.55 3.29 -9.83
CA LEU A 856 -28.70 3.87 -8.49
C LEU A 856 -27.34 4.04 -7.80
N VAL A 857 -26.51 2.99 -7.79
CA VAL A 857 -25.22 3.01 -7.08
C VAL A 857 -24.20 3.91 -7.78
N PHE A 858 -24.16 3.94 -9.12
CA PHE A 858 -23.33 4.90 -9.87
C PHE A 858 -23.80 6.34 -9.68
N GLY A 859 -25.12 6.60 -9.66
CA GLY A 859 -25.67 7.92 -9.35
C GLY A 859 -25.25 8.42 -7.97
N ILE A 860 -25.34 7.56 -6.94
CA ILE A 860 -24.89 7.87 -5.58
C ILE A 860 -23.36 8.09 -5.53
N LYS A 861 -22.57 7.27 -6.23
CA LYS A 861 -21.10 7.44 -6.32
C LYS A 861 -20.73 8.82 -6.88
N THR A 862 -21.29 9.19 -8.03
CA THR A 862 -21.01 10.49 -8.67
C THR A 862 -21.49 11.66 -7.82
N PHE A 863 -22.65 11.54 -7.16
CA PHE A 863 -23.15 12.57 -6.24
C PHE A 863 -22.21 12.79 -5.04
N ILE A 864 -21.74 11.72 -4.40
CA ILE A 864 -20.78 11.80 -3.28
C ILE A 864 -19.44 12.41 -3.72
N ALA A 865 -18.91 12.00 -4.87
CA ALA A 865 -17.68 12.58 -5.42
C ALA A 865 -17.83 14.09 -5.69
N HIS A 866 -18.99 14.55 -6.16
CA HIS A 866 -19.26 15.98 -6.34
C HIS A 866 -19.42 16.76 -5.02
N MET A 867 -19.94 16.12 -3.96
CA MET A 867 -20.10 16.75 -2.65
C MET A 867 -18.79 16.92 -1.85
N ILE A 868 -17.77 16.10 -2.12
CA ILE A 868 -16.53 16.04 -1.32
C ILE A 868 -15.41 16.76 -2.09
N PRO A 869 -15.03 18.02 -1.73
CA PRO A 869 -13.96 18.72 -2.44
C PRO A 869 -12.58 18.11 -2.13
N ASP A 870 -11.73 17.96 -3.16
CA ASP A 870 -10.40 17.35 -3.07
C ASP A 870 -9.46 17.97 -2.02
N MET A 871 -9.63 19.27 -1.72
CA MET A 871 -8.83 19.99 -0.72
C MET A 871 -9.68 20.53 0.44
N PRO A 872 -9.25 20.37 1.71
CA PRO A 872 -9.87 21.03 2.85
C PRO A 872 -9.75 22.56 2.79
N LYS A 873 -10.80 23.29 3.21
CA LYS A 873 -10.78 24.78 3.22
C LYS A 873 -9.70 25.35 4.15
N ASP A 874 -9.55 24.80 5.35
CA ASP A 874 -8.46 25.12 6.29
C ASP A 874 -7.05 24.87 5.70
N LEU A 875 -6.92 24.05 4.64
CA LEU A 875 -5.66 23.85 3.94
C LEU A 875 -5.43 24.92 2.86
N SER A 876 -6.43 25.19 2.01
CA SER A 876 -6.32 26.24 0.99
C SER A 876 -6.07 27.63 1.60
N ASP A 877 -6.64 27.90 2.77
CA ASP A 877 -6.44 29.16 3.49
C ASP A 877 -5.04 29.23 4.15
N ARG A 878 -4.47 28.10 4.62
CA ARG A 878 -3.05 28.02 5.05
C ARG A 878 -2.12 28.33 3.88
N MET A 879 -2.30 27.66 2.74
CA MET A 879 -1.48 27.84 1.54
C MET A 879 -1.54 29.27 1.00
N ARG A 880 -2.74 29.87 0.91
CA ARG A 880 -2.91 31.26 0.46
C ARG A 880 -2.18 32.24 1.39
N ARG A 881 -2.22 32.03 2.70
CA ARG A 881 -1.53 32.87 3.70
C ARG A 881 -0.01 32.69 3.65
N GLU A 882 0.49 31.47 3.49
CA GLU A 882 1.92 31.21 3.30
C GLU A 882 2.46 31.93 2.06
N LYS A 883 1.75 31.82 0.93
CA LYS A 883 2.13 32.51 -0.32
C LYS A 883 2.18 34.03 -0.13
N TYR A 884 1.20 34.61 0.55
CA TYR A 884 1.18 36.04 0.88
C TYR A 884 2.38 36.45 1.75
N LEU A 885 2.64 35.73 2.85
CA LEU A 885 3.77 36.02 3.75
C LEU A 885 5.14 35.84 3.06
N MET A 886 5.24 34.90 2.12
CA MET A 886 6.44 34.71 1.29
C MET A 886 6.63 35.88 0.30
N GLN A 887 5.55 36.41 -0.28
CA GLN A 887 5.60 37.58 -1.16
C GLN A 887 5.97 38.86 -0.38
N GLU A 888 5.36 39.08 0.79
CA GLU A 888 5.72 40.14 1.75
C GLU A 888 7.22 40.09 2.09
N MET A 889 7.72 38.91 2.47
CA MET A 889 9.14 38.72 2.83
C MET A 889 10.11 38.92 1.65
N MET A 890 9.71 38.56 0.42
CA MET A 890 10.54 38.82 -0.76
C MET A 890 10.63 40.33 -1.04
N TYR A 891 9.53 41.06 -0.93
CA TYR A 891 9.50 42.52 -1.04
C TYR A 891 10.30 43.22 0.07
N GLU A 892 10.14 42.80 1.34
CA GLU A 892 10.98 43.29 2.47
C GLU A 892 12.48 43.10 2.18
N THR A 893 12.87 41.93 1.65
CA THR A 893 14.28 41.59 1.35
C THR A 893 14.84 42.43 0.19
N GLU A 894 14.06 42.64 -0.87
CA GLU A 894 14.44 43.44 -2.04
C GLU A 894 14.56 44.93 -1.68
N LEU A 895 13.63 45.44 -0.86
CA LEU A 895 13.71 46.80 -0.31
C LEU A 895 14.97 47.00 0.55
N GLU A 896 15.33 46.02 1.39
CA GLU A 896 16.59 46.03 2.14
C GLU A 896 17.83 46.01 1.21
N HIS A 897 17.80 45.27 0.10
CA HIS A 897 18.89 45.25 -0.88
C HIS A 897 19.08 46.63 -1.52
N LEU A 898 18.00 47.20 -2.05
CA LEU A 898 17.99 48.53 -2.65
C LEU A 898 18.42 49.62 -1.65
N GLN A 899 18.06 49.51 -0.36
CA GLN A 899 18.57 50.41 0.68
C GLN A 899 20.09 50.24 0.93
N LYS A 900 20.62 49.02 0.90
CA LYS A 900 22.06 48.75 1.06
C LYS A 900 22.86 49.25 -0.14
N GLU A 901 22.32 49.13 -1.35
CA GLU A 901 22.91 49.69 -2.57
C GLU A 901 22.85 51.23 -2.58
N ARG A 902 21.72 51.85 -2.21
CA ARG A 902 21.62 53.31 -2.03
C ARG A 902 22.63 53.82 -1.01
N LYS A 903 22.85 53.10 0.10
CA LYS A 903 23.89 53.42 1.09
C LYS A 903 25.32 53.26 0.55
N LYS A 904 25.61 52.22 -0.24
CA LYS A 904 26.91 52.06 -0.94
C LYS A 904 27.18 53.16 -1.96
N ASN A 905 26.16 53.60 -2.69
CA ASN A 905 26.29 54.53 -3.80
C ASN A 905 26.36 56.02 -3.37
N GLY A 906 26.49 56.30 -2.07
CA GLY A 906 26.88 57.60 -1.50
C GLY A 906 25.90 58.78 -1.66
N LYS A 907 24.89 58.66 -2.52
CA LYS A 907 23.97 59.73 -2.89
C LYS A 907 22.86 59.94 -1.86
N ARG A 908 23.08 60.86 -0.90
CA ARG A 908 21.99 61.51 -0.15
C ARG A 908 21.13 62.31 -1.13
N TYR A 909 19.88 61.89 -1.30
CA TYR A 909 18.77 62.73 -1.75
C TYR A 909 17.68 62.70 -0.68
N HIS A 910 16.92 63.79 -0.57
CA HIS A 910 15.92 63.93 0.50
C HIS A 910 14.71 63.02 0.28
N HIS A 911 13.96 62.78 1.35
CA HIS A 911 12.77 61.92 1.32
C HIS A 911 11.64 62.55 0.51
N GLU A 912 11.21 61.83 -0.51
CA GLU A 912 9.80 61.73 -0.86
C GLU A 912 9.39 60.25 -0.75
N TRP A 913 8.25 59.99 -0.12
CA TRP A 913 7.61 58.69 -0.03
C TRP A 913 6.42 58.67 -1.03
N PRO A 914 6.18 57.55 -1.74
CA PRO A 914 4.86 57.24 -2.29
C PRO A 914 3.93 56.67 -1.19
#